data_AF-A0A8T1GMC2-F1
#
_entry.id   AF-A0A8T1GMC2-F1
#
_cell.length_a   1.000
_cell.length_b   1.000
_cell.length_c   1.000
_cell.angle_alpha   90.00
_cell.angle_beta   90.00
_cell.angle_gamma   90.00
#
_symmetry.space_group_name_H-M   'P 1'
#
loop_
_entity.id
_entity.type
_entity.pdbx_description
1 polymer ?
#
loop_
_entity_poly.entity_id
_entity_poly.type
_entity_poly.pdbx_seq_one_letter_code
_entity_poly.pdbx_strand_id
1 'polypeptide(L)'
;MPAIHPPTRAGYDNQRTVFPQDEEEQSTSDRSHSARTLAWERTRGWKKLLPEADIANCIAFSKLRCIITLVSLVLFITDIPRTGLGVRNLLAHYPFPLMPSTAVRFGPFNYPVLHIWRRDNGSDSGAFAGLKGTQPIAAARVWSYQYDTTSVGLRGAVDLLNVSEFPSVLLYKPLPGQSATNASSLIDLSTVFTMLDGFITASQNYLRPTINHPTMLRYATKHNWIDRLHHYIVRFATKNAAWRLHSLHAPHISKDTLAICSNSGIGQRSSPHPRFCNHPGIWKCKHPLNASLPDVRLWDHMDLRLQSLQQQYPDLRLQVAVVSSQRLSSTLGAMRSTFYNYEALEIIVLTRGRRCVASSGANVATCTTVFVDDYRYERDIVQTNLVDWYGIISVLRGGAQAYVWVRVLLLGYGAYTAASRSNSLLVSMASIVFKIPFQVIVYSSLLPVSAYVGALVLDSSFTDIFLDSYWASVGGAVNFQWFPFIQTTSVQMRCVWLLALFASVVLFAMRRSRYYDDGIPGIRGLLIGFTSSLTVFGPYKSIYYRDMDITSIFRVPDEGPTMDVVHSSNPGDYFNSSSYFFGGSSKTMRLCIVAIFTNSSLRDRKALDDHVANYPLSSSDSSTDIPEQVCIEGTTFHFVAVPFYKFQHVKSGSVSPPER
;
A
#
# COMPACT_ATOMS: atom_id res chain seq x y z
N MET A 1 -55.29 46.62 -26.54
CA MET A 1 -56.63 46.68 -25.92
C MET A 1 -56.47 46.94 -24.43
N PRO A 2 -57.44 47.62 -23.79
CA PRO A 2 -57.16 48.74 -22.87
C PRO A 2 -57.24 48.34 -21.38
N ALA A 3 -57.12 49.21 -20.37
CA ALA A 3 -56.37 50.46 -20.13
C ALA A 3 -56.97 51.14 -18.86
N ILE A 4 -56.18 52.00 -18.19
CA ILE A 4 -56.61 53.29 -17.59
C ILE A 4 -57.67 53.27 -16.44
N HIS A 5 -57.13 53.49 -15.23
CA HIS A 5 -57.56 54.39 -14.12
C HIS A 5 -58.86 54.21 -13.28
N PRO A 6 -58.83 54.68 -12.00
CA PRO A 6 -59.94 54.69 -11.03
C PRO A 6 -60.69 56.07 -11.07
N PRO A 7 -61.61 56.48 -10.14
CA PRO A 7 -61.27 56.87 -8.75
C PRO A 7 -62.45 56.78 -7.71
N THR A 8 -62.38 57.64 -6.68
CA THR A 8 -63.46 58.23 -5.84
C THR A 8 -63.94 57.60 -4.51
N ARG A 9 -63.27 58.05 -3.42
CA ARG A 9 -63.77 58.94 -2.33
C ARG A 9 -65.07 58.62 -1.54
N ALA A 10 -64.83 58.54 -0.21
CA ALA A 10 -65.49 59.29 0.88
C ALA A 10 -66.97 59.03 1.26
N GLY A 11 -67.18 58.80 2.57
CA GLY A 11 -68.47 58.84 3.25
C GLY A 11 -68.31 58.64 4.76
N TYR A 12 -68.71 59.63 5.55
CA TYR A 12 -68.96 59.56 7.00
C TYR A 12 -70.18 58.62 7.26
N ASP A 13 -70.56 58.18 8.47
CA ASP A 13 -70.50 58.86 9.77
C ASP A 13 -70.66 57.94 11.01
N ASN A 14 -70.39 58.54 12.17
CA ASN A 14 -70.63 58.16 13.57
C ASN A 14 -71.63 57.05 13.94
N GLN A 15 -71.25 56.27 14.98
CA GLN A 15 -72.08 56.18 16.19
C GLN A 15 -71.23 56.08 17.48
N ARG A 16 -71.43 57.03 18.40
CA ARG A 16 -70.84 57.09 19.76
C ARG A 16 -71.75 56.39 20.76
N THR A 17 -71.17 55.74 21.78
CA THR A 17 -71.67 55.75 23.17
C THR A 17 -70.54 55.22 24.09
N VAL A 18 -69.81 56.13 24.75
CA VAL A 18 -69.97 56.55 26.16
C VAL A 18 -69.17 55.67 27.14
N PHE A 19 -68.05 56.24 27.60
CA PHE A 19 -67.30 55.84 28.80
C PHE A 19 -68.07 56.27 30.07
N PRO A 20 -67.70 55.74 31.24
CA PRO A 20 -67.24 56.63 32.31
C PRO A 20 -65.71 56.63 32.43
N GLN A 21 -65.19 57.80 32.76
CA GLN A 21 -63.77 58.14 32.81
C GLN A 21 -63.38 58.47 34.27
N ASP A 22 -62.11 58.87 34.47
CA ASP A 22 -61.55 59.66 35.59
C ASP A 22 -60.85 58.83 36.69
N GLU A 23 -59.68 59.18 37.26
CA GLU A 23 -58.65 60.24 37.06
C GLU A 23 -57.38 59.78 37.85
N GLU A 24 -56.10 60.12 37.61
CA GLU A 24 -55.36 60.71 36.47
C GLU A 24 -53.82 60.39 36.61
N GLU A 25 -52.96 60.84 35.67
CA GLU A 25 -51.49 61.17 35.76
C GLU A 25 -50.43 60.20 36.39
N GLN A 26 -49.16 60.10 35.95
CA GLN A 26 -48.36 60.82 34.94
C GLN A 26 -47.11 60.02 34.45
N SER A 27 -46.62 60.34 33.24
CA SER A 27 -45.21 60.25 32.75
C SER A 27 -44.57 58.91 32.24
N THR A 28 -44.49 58.84 30.90
CA THR A 28 -43.28 58.57 30.06
C THR A 28 -42.42 57.28 30.09
N SER A 29 -42.07 56.84 28.85
CA SER A 29 -40.81 56.22 28.39
C SER A 29 -40.69 54.67 28.28
N ASP A 30 -40.79 54.24 27.02
CA ASP A 30 -39.93 53.26 26.31
C ASP A 30 -39.91 51.75 26.63
N ARG A 31 -40.64 51.02 25.78
CA ARG A 31 -40.26 49.67 25.32
C ARG A 31 -39.04 49.75 24.38
N SER A 32 -37.87 49.22 24.78
CA SER A 32 -36.91 48.65 23.80
C SER A 32 -35.87 47.68 24.42
N HIS A 33 -36.29 46.54 24.96
CA HIS A 33 -35.35 45.44 25.21
C HIS A 33 -34.80 44.89 23.89
N SER A 34 -33.61 45.36 23.51
CA SER A 34 -32.88 44.93 22.30
C SER A 34 -32.75 43.41 22.26
N ALA A 35 -32.89 42.81 21.07
CA ALA A 35 -32.62 41.38 20.87
C ALA A 35 -31.21 40.97 21.36
N ARG A 36 -30.28 41.94 21.41
CA ARG A 36 -28.92 41.78 21.96
C ARG A 36 -28.92 41.57 23.49
N THR A 37 -29.77 42.25 24.26
CA THR A 37 -29.86 42.05 25.72
C THR A 37 -30.55 40.72 26.06
N LEU A 38 -31.63 40.37 25.37
CA LEU A 38 -32.28 39.05 25.51
C LEU A 38 -31.35 37.88 25.15
N ALA A 39 -30.50 38.00 24.14
CA ALA A 39 -29.48 37.01 23.83
C ALA A 39 -28.40 36.90 24.94
N TRP A 40 -28.06 38.03 25.57
CA TRP A 40 -27.08 38.10 26.66
C TRP A 40 -27.61 37.53 27.98
N GLU A 41 -28.89 37.78 28.30
CA GLU A 41 -29.58 37.17 29.44
C GLU A 41 -29.78 35.68 29.23
N ARG A 42 -30.17 35.25 28.03
CA ARG A 42 -30.25 33.81 27.70
C ARG A 42 -28.90 33.14 27.88
N THR A 43 -27.79 33.72 27.39
CA THR A 43 -26.43 33.16 27.61
C THR A 43 -25.96 33.24 29.07
N ARG A 44 -26.41 34.22 29.87
CA ARG A 44 -26.22 34.21 31.34
C ARG A 44 -27.00 33.08 32.02
N GLY A 45 -28.22 32.78 31.56
CA GLY A 45 -29.03 31.65 32.03
C GLY A 45 -28.35 30.30 31.76
N TRP A 46 -27.83 30.09 30.54
CA TRP A 46 -27.03 28.90 30.21
C TRP A 46 -25.77 28.76 31.08
N LYS A 47 -25.11 29.87 31.44
CA LYS A 47 -23.97 29.85 32.38
C LYS A 47 -24.31 29.47 33.82
N LYS A 48 -25.57 29.57 34.25
CA LYS A 48 -26.04 29.09 35.57
C LYS A 48 -26.46 27.61 35.57
N LEU A 49 -26.78 27.06 34.40
CA LEU A 49 -27.22 25.67 34.22
C LEU A 49 -26.08 24.71 33.85
N LEU A 50 -24.94 25.22 33.42
CA LEU A 50 -23.70 24.46 33.34
C LEU A 50 -23.09 24.40 34.74
N PRO A 51 -22.88 23.21 35.35
CA PRO A 51 -22.07 23.11 36.55
C PRO A 51 -20.68 23.71 36.26
N GLU A 52 -20.07 24.38 37.24
CA GLU A 52 -18.69 24.88 37.08
C GLU A 52 -17.77 23.68 36.85
N ALA A 53 -17.42 23.46 35.58
CA ALA A 53 -16.64 22.33 35.13
C ALA A 53 -15.18 22.54 35.57
N ASP A 54 -14.91 22.20 36.83
CA ASP A 54 -13.58 22.24 37.41
C ASP A 54 -12.72 21.08 36.88
N ILE A 55 -12.33 21.22 35.61
CA ILE A 55 -11.40 20.35 34.89
C ILE A 55 -10.03 20.34 35.61
N ALA A 56 -9.72 21.36 36.42
CA ALA A 56 -8.51 21.38 37.21
C ALA A 56 -8.57 20.37 38.36
N ASN A 57 -9.72 20.21 39.03
CA ASN A 57 -9.87 19.26 40.13
C ASN A 57 -10.36 17.86 39.71
N CYS A 58 -11.25 17.72 38.72
CA CYS A 58 -11.77 16.41 38.28
C CYS A 58 -10.77 15.51 37.52
N ILE A 59 -9.65 16.04 37.00
CA ILE A 59 -8.70 15.25 36.19
C ILE A 59 -7.28 15.36 36.75
N ALA A 60 -6.80 14.25 37.34
CA ALA A 60 -5.43 14.11 37.82
C ALA A 60 -4.39 14.31 36.70
N PHE A 61 -3.40 15.16 36.94
CA PHE A 61 -2.33 15.44 35.98
C PHE A 61 -1.34 14.28 35.92
N SER A 62 -1.28 13.57 34.80
CA SER A 62 -0.36 12.44 34.59
C SER A 62 0.80 12.84 33.68
N LYS A 63 2.04 12.71 34.19
CA LYS A 63 3.27 12.94 33.41
C LYS A 63 3.29 12.11 32.11
N LEU A 64 2.82 10.87 32.17
CA LEU A 64 2.71 9.98 31.00
C LEU A 64 1.70 10.52 29.97
N ARG A 65 0.52 10.99 30.40
CA ARG A 65 -0.47 11.60 29.50
C ARG A 65 0.07 12.88 28.83
N CYS A 66 0.82 13.70 29.59
CA CYS A 66 1.48 14.89 29.06
C CYS A 66 2.51 14.55 27.98
N ILE A 67 3.41 13.57 28.24
CA ILE A 67 4.42 13.11 27.27
C ILE A 67 3.75 12.58 25.99
N ILE A 68 2.72 11.73 26.12
CA ILE A 68 2.08 11.15 24.92
C ILE A 68 1.28 12.22 24.15
N THR A 69 0.66 13.18 24.84
CA THR A 69 -0.01 14.32 24.20
C THR A 69 0.99 15.17 23.41
N LEU A 70 2.18 15.43 23.97
CA LEU A 70 3.25 16.15 23.29
C LEU A 70 3.79 15.38 22.06
N VAL A 71 4.04 14.07 22.19
CA VAL A 71 4.47 13.22 21.05
C VAL A 71 3.39 13.19 19.96
N SER A 72 2.11 13.07 20.33
CA SER A 72 0.99 13.04 19.39
C SER A 72 0.83 14.38 18.66
N LEU A 73 1.02 15.49 19.38
CA LEU A 73 1.03 16.84 18.80
C LEU A 73 2.19 16.99 17.81
N VAL A 74 3.40 16.56 18.16
CA VAL A 74 4.56 16.60 17.25
C VAL A 74 4.28 15.77 15.98
N LEU A 75 3.78 14.54 16.12
CA LEU A 75 3.42 13.67 14.98
C LEU A 75 2.33 14.27 14.08
N PHE A 76 1.39 15.02 14.65
CA PHE A 76 0.33 15.70 13.90
C PHE A 76 0.80 16.98 13.20
N ILE A 77 1.60 17.82 13.89
CA ILE A 77 2.19 19.04 13.31
C ILE A 77 3.14 18.67 12.17
N THR A 78 3.92 17.61 12.35
CA THR A 78 4.83 17.09 11.33
C THR A 78 4.13 16.29 10.23
N ASP A 79 2.80 16.05 10.28
CA ASP A 79 2.15 15.21 9.27
C ASP A 79 2.31 15.78 7.86
N ILE A 80 1.95 17.04 7.58
CA ILE A 80 2.20 17.61 6.24
C ILE A 80 3.70 17.69 5.90
N PRO A 81 4.61 18.23 6.75
CA PRO A 81 6.05 18.28 6.46
C PRO A 81 6.71 16.93 6.14
N ARG A 82 6.35 15.89 6.89
CA ARG A 82 6.88 14.51 6.75
C ARG A 82 6.43 13.81 5.47
N THR A 83 5.27 14.21 4.97
CA THR A 83 4.37 13.27 4.27
C THR A 83 3.75 13.88 3.01
N GLY A 84 3.86 15.20 2.84
CA GLY A 84 3.45 15.94 1.66
C GLY A 84 1.94 16.15 1.53
N LEU A 85 1.56 17.25 0.87
CA LEU A 85 0.17 17.50 0.47
C LEU A 85 -0.33 16.50 -0.59
N GLY A 86 0.58 15.88 -1.34
CA GLY A 86 0.30 14.93 -2.42
C GLY A 86 1.44 14.89 -3.44
N VAL A 87 1.34 14.04 -4.46
CA VAL A 87 2.37 13.90 -5.50
C VAL A 87 2.13 14.90 -6.64
N ARG A 88 2.92 15.99 -6.68
CA ARG A 88 2.89 16.98 -7.77
C ARG A 88 3.57 16.51 -9.06
N ASN A 89 4.60 15.68 -8.92
CA ASN A 89 5.44 15.25 -10.03
C ASN A 89 5.94 13.83 -9.76
N LEU A 90 5.73 12.94 -10.72
CA LEU A 90 6.18 11.56 -10.66
C LEU A 90 7.71 11.48 -10.69
N LEU A 91 8.38 12.41 -11.38
CA LEU A 91 9.85 12.49 -11.50
C LEU A 91 10.57 12.73 -10.18
N ALA A 92 9.90 13.37 -9.21
CA ALA A 92 10.47 13.58 -7.87
C ALA A 92 10.61 12.27 -7.07
N HIS A 93 9.97 11.19 -7.52
CA HIS A 93 9.99 9.87 -6.88
C HIS A 93 10.63 8.80 -7.79
N TYR A 94 10.46 8.94 -9.12
CA TYR A 94 10.96 8.01 -10.12
C TYR A 94 11.76 8.77 -11.20
N PRO A 95 13.10 8.75 -11.16
CA PRO A 95 13.94 9.63 -11.98
C PRO A 95 13.94 9.30 -13.48
N PHE A 96 13.41 8.14 -13.88
CA PHE A 96 13.39 7.67 -15.27
C PHE A 96 11.95 7.69 -15.83
N PRO A 97 11.51 8.78 -16.49
CA PRO A 97 10.25 8.79 -17.22
C PRO A 97 10.32 7.90 -18.46
N LEU A 98 9.19 7.32 -18.84
CA LEU A 98 9.03 6.63 -20.13
C LEU A 98 8.02 7.36 -21.02
N MET A 99 6.90 7.77 -20.44
CA MET A 99 5.77 8.44 -21.10
C MET A 99 5.07 9.35 -20.07
N PRO A 100 4.15 10.25 -20.47
CA PRO A 100 3.24 10.89 -19.53
C PRO A 100 2.60 9.86 -18.59
N SER A 101 2.52 10.20 -17.30
CA SER A 101 1.95 9.32 -16.26
C SER A 101 2.61 7.94 -16.13
N THR A 102 3.81 7.73 -16.68
CA THR A 102 4.51 6.42 -16.72
C THR A 102 6.01 6.56 -16.45
N ALA A 103 6.52 5.86 -15.43
CA ALA A 103 7.93 5.91 -15.04
C ALA A 103 8.47 4.53 -14.64
N VAL A 104 9.80 4.36 -14.69
CA VAL A 104 10.46 3.17 -14.14
C VAL A 104 10.52 3.29 -12.62
N ARG A 105 9.93 2.32 -11.91
CA ARG A 105 9.96 2.25 -10.44
C ARG A 105 11.13 1.43 -9.90
N PHE A 106 11.65 0.49 -10.68
CA PHE A 106 12.79 -0.37 -10.31
C PHE A 106 13.64 -0.66 -11.54
N GLY A 107 14.96 -0.60 -11.40
CA GLY A 107 15.88 -0.63 -12.54
C GLY A 107 15.85 0.68 -13.36
N PRO A 108 16.20 0.64 -14.65
CA PRO A 108 16.59 -0.56 -15.41
C PRO A 108 17.92 -1.16 -14.93
N PHE A 109 17.91 -2.43 -14.55
CA PHE A 109 19.11 -3.18 -14.19
C PHE A 109 19.49 -4.17 -15.29
N ASN A 110 20.78 -4.31 -15.51
CA ASN A 110 21.37 -5.36 -16.33
C ASN A 110 22.65 -5.82 -15.64
N TYR A 111 22.86 -7.13 -15.48
CA TYR A 111 23.95 -7.63 -14.66
C TYR A 111 24.33 -9.10 -14.99
N PRO A 112 25.61 -9.46 -14.88
CA PRO A 112 26.05 -10.86 -14.96
C PRO A 112 25.77 -11.58 -13.63
N VAL A 113 25.15 -12.76 -13.70
CA VAL A 113 24.98 -13.66 -12.56
C VAL A 113 26.20 -14.55 -12.40
N LEU A 114 26.60 -15.22 -13.49
CA LEU A 114 27.80 -16.04 -13.56
C LEU A 114 28.28 -16.22 -15.01
N HIS A 115 29.57 -16.56 -15.13
CA HIS A 115 30.20 -17.15 -16.30
C HIS A 115 31.06 -18.32 -15.78
N ILE A 116 30.73 -19.56 -16.16
CA ILE A 116 31.45 -20.77 -15.72
C ILE A 116 32.06 -21.46 -16.92
N TRP A 117 33.32 -21.86 -16.82
CA TRP A 117 34.00 -22.68 -17.82
C TRP A 117 34.71 -23.87 -17.19
N ARG A 118 34.89 -24.92 -17.99
CA ARG A 118 35.70 -26.08 -17.63
C ARG A 118 37.18 -25.75 -17.79
N ARG A 119 38.00 -26.17 -16.83
CA ARG A 119 39.46 -26.05 -16.88
C ARG A 119 40.05 -27.35 -17.42
N ASP A 120 40.74 -27.27 -18.55
CA ASP A 120 41.41 -28.41 -19.21
C ASP A 120 42.71 -28.76 -18.47
N ASN A 121 42.59 -29.26 -17.23
CA ASN A 121 43.67 -29.98 -16.55
C ASN A 121 43.62 -31.45 -16.99
N GLY A 122 44.74 -32.02 -17.44
CA GLY A 122 44.84 -33.37 -18.03
C GLY A 122 44.66 -34.56 -17.06
N SER A 123 43.74 -34.44 -16.10
CA SER A 123 43.36 -35.47 -15.12
C SER A 123 41.84 -35.40 -14.92
N ASP A 124 41.14 -36.53 -15.00
CA ASP A 124 39.68 -36.63 -15.24
C ASP A 124 38.72 -35.94 -14.23
N SER A 125 39.22 -35.33 -13.16
CA SER A 125 38.46 -34.39 -12.34
C SER A 125 38.41 -33.00 -13.00
N GLY A 126 37.54 -32.83 -13.99
CA GLY A 126 37.35 -31.58 -14.73
C GLY A 126 36.94 -30.40 -13.82
N ALA A 127 37.91 -29.65 -13.34
CA ALA A 127 37.69 -28.54 -12.41
C ALA A 127 36.97 -27.37 -13.10
N PHE A 128 35.98 -26.78 -12.42
CA PHE A 128 35.27 -25.60 -12.91
C PHE A 128 35.91 -24.31 -12.39
N ALA A 129 35.83 -23.26 -13.20
CA ALA A 129 36.18 -21.90 -12.83
C ALA A 129 34.97 -20.99 -13.09
N GLY A 130 34.73 -20.03 -12.19
CA GLY A 130 33.57 -19.15 -12.26
C GLY A 130 33.95 -17.68 -12.08
N LEU A 131 33.28 -16.81 -12.83
CA LEU A 131 33.33 -15.35 -12.69
C LEU A 131 31.92 -14.81 -12.45
N LYS A 132 31.80 -13.78 -11.61
CA LYS A 132 30.64 -12.89 -11.54
C LYS A 132 31.04 -11.52 -12.05
N GLY A 133 30.78 -11.26 -13.33
CA GLY A 133 31.38 -10.12 -14.02
C GLY A 133 32.89 -10.30 -14.10
N THR A 134 33.64 -9.46 -13.39
CA THR A 134 35.12 -9.55 -13.30
C THR A 134 35.62 -10.25 -12.04
N GLN A 135 34.75 -10.59 -11.08
CA GLN A 135 35.16 -11.15 -9.79
C GLN A 135 35.17 -12.69 -9.83
N PRO A 136 36.27 -13.38 -9.46
CA PRO A 136 36.28 -14.83 -9.38
C PRO A 136 35.37 -15.33 -8.27
N ILE A 137 34.64 -16.41 -8.54
CA ILE A 137 33.75 -17.08 -7.58
C ILE A 137 34.08 -18.58 -7.52
N ALA A 138 34.00 -19.17 -6.33
CA ALA A 138 34.16 -20.61 -6.12
C ALA A 138 32.83 -21.37 -6.06
N ALA A 139 31.70 -20.66 -5.89
CA ALA A 139 30.36 -21.22 -5.81
C ALA A 139 29.32 -20.15 -6.20
N ALA A 140 28.16 -20.58 -6.69
CA ALA A 140 27.02 -19.72 -7.00
C ALA A 140 26.09 -19.56 -5.79
N ARG A 141 25.29 -18.49 -5.74
CA ARG A 141 24.27 -18.30 -4.70
C ARG A 141 22.95 -18.96 -5.08
N VAL A 142 22.34 -19.69 -4.15
CA VAL A 142 20.98 -20.27 -4.31
C VAL A 142 19.95 -19.20 -4.68
N TRP A 143 20.10 -17.97 -4.16
CA TRP A 143 19.19 -16.85 -4.40
C TRP A 143 18.76 -16.74 -5.87
N SER A 144 19.72 -16.67 -6.79
CA SER A 144 19.48 -16.45 -8.23
C SER A 144 18.70 -17.58 -8.91
N TYR A 145 18.59 -18.77 -8.33
CA TYR A 145 17.92 -19.92 -8.93
C TYR A 145 16.63 -20.36 -8.21
N GLN A 146 16.37 -19.86 -7.00
CA GLN A 146 15.21 -20.25 -6.19
C GLN A 146 14.38 -19.07 -5.66
N TYR A 147 15.03 -18.00 -5.22
CA TYR A 147 14.41 -16.91 -4.45
C TYR A 147 14.24 -15.61 -5.25
N ASP A 148 15.08 -15.43 -6.26
CA ASP A 148 15.00 -14.27 -7.16
C ASP A 148 13.73 -14.29 -8.00
N THR A 149 13.23 -13.12 -8.39
CA THR A 149 12.03 -13.04 -9.23
C THR A 149 12.26 -13.64 -10.61
N THR A 150 13.44 -13.34 -11.18
CA THR A 150 13.91 -13.87 -12.47
C THR A 150 13.87 -15.41 -12.49
N SER A 151 14.14 -16.07 -11.36
CA SER A 151 14.14 -17.53 -11.26
C SER A 151 12.79 -18.19 -11.57
N VAL A 152 11.66 -17.49 -11.39
CA VAL A 152 10.32 -18.07 -11.52
C VAL A 152 10.05 -18.56 -12.94
N GLY A 153 10.47 -17.79 -13.96
CA GLY A 153 10.36 -18.22 -15.36
C GLY A 153 11.20 -19.45 -15.64
N LEU A 154 12.51 -19.37 -15.31
CA LEU A 154 13.44 -20.48 -15.50
C LEU A 154 12.92 -21.79 -14.87
N ARG A 155 12.48 -21.75 -13.60
CA ARG A 155 11.92 -22.91 -12.90
C ARG A 155 10.62 -23.41 -13.52
N GLY A 156 9.75 -22.51 -13.99
CA GLY A 156 8.54 -22.88 -14.72
C GLY A 156 8.82 -23.59 -16.04
N ALA A 157 9.82 -23.14 -16.81
CA ALA A 157 10.25 -23.81 -18.03
C ALA A 157 10.92 -25.16 -17.74
N VAL A 158 11.73 -25.26 -16.67
CA VAL A 158 12.35 -26.52 -16.21
C VAL A 158 11.33 -27.60 -15.91
N ASP A 159 10.27 -27.28 -15.15
CA ASP A 159 9.21 -28.23 -14.79
C ASP A 159 8.40 -28.64 -16.05
N LEU A 160 8.18 -27.72 -16.99
CA LEU A 160 7.46 -27.99 -18.25
C LEU A 160 8.26 -28.77 -19.29
N LEU A 161 9.60 -28.68 -19.26
CA LEU A 161 10.52 -29.41 -20.14
C LEU A 161 11.09 -30.67 -19.50
N ASN A 162 10.77 -30.94 -18.22
CA ASN A 162 11.23 -32.07 -17.43
C ASN A 162 12.77 -32.22 -17.40
N VAL A 163 13.48 -31.13 -17.06
CA VAL A 163 14.95 -31.10 -17.05
C VAL A 163 15.49 -31.78 -15.79
N SER A 164 15.97 -33.02 -15.94
CA SER A 164 16.45 -33.89 -14.85
C SER A 164 17.70 -33.35 -14.12
N GLU A 165 18.50 -32.57 -14.82
CA GLU A 165 19.77 -31.99 -14.35
C GLU A 165 19.56 -30.79 -13.41
N PHE A 166 18.32 -30.34 -13.23
CA PHE A 166 17.97 -29.22 -12.37
C PHE A 166 17.62 -29.71 -10.96
N PRO A 167 18.38 -29.33 -9.90
CA PRO A 167 18.15 -29.81 -8.54
C PRO A 167 16.73 -29.53 -8.04
N SER A 168 16.02 -30.58 -7.58
CA SER A 168 14.63 -30.47 -7.12
C SER A 168 14.44 -29.52 -5.92
N VAL A 169 15.47 -29.34 -5.09
CA VAL A 169 15.49 -28.36 -4.00
C VAL A 169 15.28 -26.92 -4.51
N LEU A 170 15.89 -26.56 -5.63
CA LEU A 170 15.70 -25.24 -6.25
C LEU A 170 14.26 -25.07 -6.76
N LEU A 171 13.57 -26.16 -7.10
CA LEU A 171 12.16 -26.18 -7.46
C LEU A 171 11.20 -26.16 -6.25
N TYR A 172 11.71 -25.98 -5.01
CA TYR A 172 10.95 -26.13 -3.76
C TYR A 172 10.38 -27.54 -3.53
N LYS A 173 10.94 -28.55 -4.23
CA LYS A 173 10.58 -29.97 -4.12
C LYS A 173 11.76 -30.78 -3.52
N PRO A 174 12.21 -30.52 -2.27
CA PRO A 174 13.34 -31.24 -1.67
C PRO A 174 13.01 -32.73 -1.52
N LEU A 175 14.00 -33.59 -1.79
CA LEU A 175 13.85 -35.03 -1.62
C LEU A 175 13.88 -35.42 -0.12
N PRO A 176 13.29 -36.57 0.27
CA PRO A 176 13.36 -37.06 1.65
C PRO A 176 14.82 -37.15 2.15
N GLY A 177 15.09 -36.55 3.30
CA GLY A 177 16.44 -36.47 3.88
C GLY A 177 17.31 -35.31 3.37
N GLN A 178 16.85 -34.53 2.38
CA GLN A 178 17.58 -33.38 1.86
C GLN A 178 17.17 -32.09 2.58
N SER A 179 18.12 -31.41 3.22
CA SER A 179 17.87 -30.13 3.89
C SER A 179 17.42 -29.04 2.91
N ALA A 180 16.41 -28.26 3.30
CA ALA A 180 16.01 -27.08 2.53
C ALA A 180 17.16 -26.07 2.44
N THR A 181 17.44 -25.56 1.24
CA THR A 181 18.43 -24.50 1.02
C THR A 181 17.92 -23.16 1.50
N ASN A 182 18.75 -22.40 2.21
CA ASN A 182 18.44 -21.05 2.64
C ASN A 182 18.81 -20.03 1.55
N ALA A 183 18.26 -18.81 1.63
CA ALA A 183 18.59 -17.71 0.73
C ALA A 183 20.10 -17.34 0.67
N SER A 184 20.84 -17.63 1.75
CA SER A 184 22.29 -17.44 1.87
C SER A 184 23.13 -18.65 1.45
N SER A 185 22.52 -19.80 1.16
CA SER A 185 23.23 -21.02 0.78
C SER A 185 23.95 -20.87 -0.57
N LEU A 186 25.02 -21.64 -0.72
CA LEU A 186 25.84 -21.71 -1.93
C LEU A 186 25.65 -23.07 -2.62
N ILE A 187 25.80 -23.10 -3.94
CA ILE A 187 25.82 -24.31 -4.77
C ILE A 187 27.13 -24.35 -5.54
N ASP A 188 27.72 -25.54 -5.65
CA ASP A 188 28.96 -25.74 -6.40
C ASP A 188 28.79 -25.42 -7.90
N LEU A 189 29.88 -24.93 -8.51
CA LEU A 189 29.90 -24.53 -9.91
C LEU A 189 29.64 -25.70 -10.87
N SER A 190 30.03 -26.93 -10.52
CA SER A 190 29.76 -28.11 -11.35
C SER A 190 28.25 -28.34 -11.52
N THR A 191 27.50 -28.28 -10.42
CA THR A 191 26.05 -28.50 -10.39
C THR A 191 25.31 -27.41 -11.17
N VAL A 192 25.75 -26.16 -11.05
CA VAL A 192 25.13 -25.04 -11.80
C VAL A 192 25.47 -25.11 -13.28
N PHE A 193 26.69 -25.52 -13.65
CA PHE A 193 27.08 -25.75 -15.04
C PHE A 193 26.21 -26.84 -15.68
N THR A 194 26.08 -28.01 -15.04
CA THR A 194 25.27 -29.13 -15.57
C THR A 194 23.78 -28.77 -15.65
N MET A 195 23.26 -28.09 -14.64
CA MET A 195 21.87 -27.61 -14.58
C MET A 195 21.54 -26.68 -15.76
N LEU A 196 22.37 -25.66 -16.00
CA LEU A 196 22.13 -24.70 -17.07
C LEU A 196 22.39 -25.30 -18.46
N ASP A 197 23.40 -26.18 -18.60
CA ASP A 197 23.66 -26.89 -19.86
C ASP A 197 22.53 -27.87 -20.24
N GLY A 198 21.98 -28.59 -19.25
CA GLY A 198 20.80 -29.43 -19.40
C GLY A 198 19.57 -28.60 -19.82
N PHE A 199 19.33 -27.46 -19.16
CA PHE A 199 18.23 -26.56 -19.52
C PHE A 199 18.34 -26.00 -20.94
N ILE A 200 19.53 -25.55 -21.36
CA ILE A 200 19.73 -25.06 -22.74
C ILE A 200 19.57 -26.23 -23.73
N THR A 201 20.00 -27.45 -23.38
CA THR A 201 19.77 -28.65 -24.20
C THR A 201 18.29 -28.94 -24.40
N ALA A 202 17.51 -28.99 -23.31
CA ALA A 202 16.06 -29.22 -23.38
C ALA A 202 15.36 -28.13 -24.19
N SER A 203 15.71 -26.85 -23.95
CA SER A 203 15.16 -25.70 -24.69
C SER A 203 15.45 -25.77 -26.19
N GLN A 204 16.70 -26.04 -26.56
CA GLN A 204 17.14 -26.17 -27.96
C GLN A 204 16.60 -27.43 -28.64
N ASN A 205 16.26 -28.49 -27.89
CA ASN A 205 15.63 -29.70 -28.41
C ASN A 205 14.12 -29.53 -28.64
N TYR A 206 13.43 -28.84 -27.73
CA TYR A 206 11.99 -28.60 -27.81
C TYR A 206 11.64 -27.57 -28.90
N LEU A 207 12.43 -26.49 -29.01
CA LEU A 207 12.21 -25.39 -29.96
C LEU A 207 12.99 -25.56 -31.28
N ARG A 208 13.29 -26.80 -31.70
CA ARG A 208 14.00 -27.03 -32.97
C ARG A 208 13.15 -26.52 -34.14
N PRO A 209 13.70 -25.68 -35.04
CA PRO A 209 12.99 -25.20 -36.21
C PRO A 209 12.73 -26.36 -37.17
N THR A 210 11.54 -26.95 -37.05
CA THR A 210 10.98 -27.96 -37.94
C THR A 210 9.53 -27.58 -38.22
N ILE A 211 9.00 -28.00 -39.38
CA ILE A 211 7.75 -27.48 -39.95
C ILE A 211 6.55 -27.60 -38.99
N ASN A 212 6.58 -28.58 -38.08
CA ASN A 212 5.49 -28.89 -37.14
C ASN A 212 5.86 -28.66 -35.66
N HIS A 213 6.87 -27.85 -35.34
CA HIS A 213 7.26 -27.57 -33.95
C HIS A 213 7.15 -26.09 -33.58
N PRO A 214 6.79 -25.78 -32.32
CA PRO A 214 6.60 -24.42 -31.88
C PRO A 214 7.94 -23.66 -31.85
N THR A 215 7.97 -22.47 -32.42
CA THR A 215 9.17 -21.60 -32.46
C THR A 215 9.44 -20.90 -31.14
N MET A 216 8.47 -20.91 -30.22
CA MET A 216 8.57 -20.41 -28.85
C MET A 216 7.78 -21.29 -27.89
N LEU A 217 8.03 -21.22 -26.58
CA LEU A 217 7.18 -21.83 -25.55
C LEU A 217 6.57 -20.75 -24.67
N ARG A 218 5.24 -20.58 -24.72
CA ARG A 218 4.47 -19.68 -23.84
C ARG A 218 3.91 -20.44 -22.65
N TYR A 219 4.05 -19.87 -21.45
CA TYR A 219 3.52 -20.46 -20.22
C TYR A 219 3.23 -19.41 -19.16
N ALA A 220 2.30 -19.71 -18.26
CA ALA A 220 1.98 -18.91 -17.09
C ALA A 220 2.30 -19.69 -15.82
N THR A 221 2.81 -19.02 -14.79
CA THR A 221 3.03 -19.59 -13.46
C THR A 221 2.19 -18.84 -12.42
N LYS A 222 1.69 -19.57 -11.42
CA LYS A 222 1.13 -19.02 -10.19
C LYS A 222 2.06 -19.37 -9.05
N HIS A 223 2.65 -18.36 -8.42
CA HIS A 223 3.66 -18.53 -7.37
C HIS A 223 3.27 -17.79 -6.10
N ASN A 224 3.78 -18.23 -4.95
CA ASN A 224 3.70 -17.45 -3.71
C ASN A 224 4.57 -16.18 -3.85
N TRP A 225 4.18 -15.11 -3.15
CA TRP A 225 4.94 -13.87 -3.04
C TRP A 225 5.05 -13.43 -1.57
N ILE A 226 6.13 -13.85 -0.92
CA ILE A 226 6.51 -13.39 0.43
C ILE A 226 7.89 -12.73 0.32
N ASP A 227 8.08 -11.58 0.99
CA ASP A 227 9.30 -10.75 0.86
C ASP A 227 9.50 -9.82 2.07
N ARG A 228 8.38 -9.25 2.56
CA ARG A 228 8.34 -8.28 3.65
C ARG A 228 7.68 -8.86 4.89
N LEU A 229 7.97 -8.28 6.05
CA LEU A 229 7.48 -8.72 7.36
C LEU A 229 5.95 -8.87 7.39
N HIS A 230 5.20 -7.92 6.81
CA HIS A 230 3.75 -8.03 6.77
C HIS A 230 3.24 -9.17 5.86
N HIS A 231 3.95 -9.55 4.80
CA HIS A 231 3.63 -10.77 4.03
C HIS A 231 3.90 -12.02 4.89
N TYR A 232 5.04 -12.04 5.59
CA TYR A 232 5.45 -13.17 6.42
C TYR A 232 4.51 -13.40 7.60
N ILE A 233 4.12 -12.35 8.32
CA ILE A 233 3.18 -12.46 9.45
C ILE A 233 1.83 -12.98 8.95
N VAL A 234 1.30 -12.47 7.84
CA VAL A 234 -0.08 -12.76 7.42
C VAL A 234 -0.21 -14.09 6.67
N ARG A 235 0.90 -14.76 6.35
CA ARG A 235 0.93 -16.02 5.56
C ARG A 235 0.06 -17.14 6.13
N PHE A 236 -0.19 -17.16 7.45
CA PHE A 236 -1.06 -18.15 8.09
C PHE A 236 -2.55 -17.92 7.78
N ALA A 237 -2.96 -16.68 7.49
CA ALA A 237 -4.35 -16.31 7.25
C ALA A 237 -4.66 -16.05 5.77
N THR A 238 -3.67 -15.71 4.94
CA THR A 238 -3.89 -15.44 3.52
C THR A 238 -2.64 -15.74 2.71
N LYS A 239 -2.76 -16.60 1.69
CA LYS A 239 -1.71 -16.83 0.69
C LYS A 239 -1.65 -15.65 -0.28
N ASN A 240 -0.46 -15.06 -0.44
CA ASN A 240 -0.22 -14.03 -1.44
C ASN A 240 0.22 -14.71 -2.75
N ALA A 241 -0.72 -15.22 -3.54
CA ALA A 241 -0.41 -15.77 -4.85
C ALA A 241 -0.27 -14.66 -5.89
N ALA A 242 0.67 -14.81 -6.82
CA ALA A 242 0.84 -13.95 -7.97
C ALA A 242 0.98 -14.77 -9.26
N TRP A 243 0.36 -14.28 -10.33
CA TRP A 243 0.49 -14.77 -11.70
C TRP A 243 1.68 -14.10 -12.40
N ARG A 244 2.41 -14.85 -13.21
CA ARG A 244 3.41 -14.34 -14.17
C ARG A 244 3.21 -15.03 -15.51
N LEU A 245 3.38 -14.29 -16.60
CA LEU A 245 3.45 -14.84 -17.95
C LEU A 245 4.90 -14.90 -18.39
N HIS A 246 5.25 -15.94 -19.14
CA HIS A 246 6.59 -16.19 -19.60
C HIS A 246 6.61 -16.61 -21.07
N SER A 247 7.74 -16.34 -21.73
CA SER A 247 8.08 -16.94 -23.01
C SER A 247 9.53 -17.39 -23.03
N LEU A 248 9.76 -18.62 -23.48
CA LEU A 248 11.07 -19.19 -23.77
C LEU A 248 11.30 -19.16 -25.28
N HIS A 249 12.48 -18.70 -25.67
CA HIS A 249 12.97 -18.62 -27.05
C HIS A 249 14.37 -19.24 -27.14
N ALA A 250 14.64 -19.97 -28.21
CA ALA A 250 15.95 -20.57 -28.49
C ALA A 250 16.40 -20.18 -29.91
N PRO A 251 16.79 -18.91 -30.14
CA PRO A 251 17.09 -18.42 -31.48
C PRO A 251 18.27 -19.17 -32.10
N HIS A 252 18.16 -19.49 -33.40
CA HIS A 252 19.29 -20.00 -34.16
C HIS A 252 20.20 -18.84 -34.56
N ILE A 253 21.42 -18.81 -34.04
CA ILE A 253 22.40 -17.76 -34.36
C ILE A 253 22.82 -17.91 -35.82
N SER A 254 22.63 -16.86 -36.62
CA SER A 254 23.14 -16.77 -37.98
C SER A 254 23.62 -15.36 -38.24
N LYS A 255 24.88 -15.20 -38.66
CA LYS A 255 25.53 -13.88 -38.90
C LYS A 255 25.61 -13.01 -37.63
N ASP A 256 26.22 -13.55 -36.57
CA ASP A 256 26.68 -12.82 -35.37
C ASP A 256 25.64 -11.90 -34.70
N THR A 257 24.37 -12.27 -34.85
CA THR A 257 23.21 -11.56 -34.31
C THR A 257 22.20 -12.58 -33.82
N LEU A 258 21.55 -12.24 -32.71
CA LEU A 258 20.49 -13.00 -32.06
C LEU A 258 19.13 -12.67 -32.70
N ALA A 259 18.98 -11.47 -33.25
CA ALA A 259 17.85 -11.01 -34.08
C ALA A 259 16.45 -11.19 -33.47
N ILE A 260 16.36 -11.33 -32.14
CA ILE A 260 15.14 -11.67 -31.39
C ILE A 260 13.98 -10.69 -31.63
N CYS A 261 14.30 -9.40 -31.80
CA CYS A 261 13.32 -8.33 -32.03
C CYS A 261 13.30 -7.86 -33.49
N SER A 262 13.93 -8.57 -34.44
CA SER A 262 13.92 -8.15 -35.84
C SER A 262 12.63 -8.58 -36.52
N ASN A 263 11.82 -7.62 -36.97
CA ASN A 263 10.68 -7.91 -37.83
C ASN A 263 11.16 -8.54 -39.14
N SER A 264 10.74 -9.77 -39.39
CA SER A 264 10.79 -10.38 -40.73
C SER A 264 10.07 -9.46 -41.73
N GLY A 265 10.62 -9.33 -42.94
CA GLY A 265 10.19 -8.32 -43.91
C GLY A 265 8.72 -8.39 -44.33
N ILE A 266 8.24 -7.27 -44.90
CA ILE A 266 6.87 -7.11 -45.41
C ILE A 266 6.49 -8.30 -46.30
N GLY A 267 5.45 -9.05 -45.90
CA GLY A 267 4.90 -10.19 -46.64
C GLY A 267 5.02 -11.55 -45.94
N GLN A 268 5.87 -11.69 -44.91
CA GLN A 268 5.88 -12.89 -44.07
C GLN A 268 5.11 -12.68 -42.76
N ARG A 269 4.39 -13.71 -42.31
CA ARG A 269 3.73 -13.74 -40.99
C ARG A 269 4.85 -13.58 -39.95
N SER A 270 4.87 -12.46 -39.23
CA SER A 270 5.99 -12.10 -38.35
C SER A 270 6.27 -13.23 -37.35
N SER A 271 7.54 -13.63 -37.24
CA SER A 271 7.95 -14.62 -36.23
C SER A 271 7.52 -14.12 -34.83
N PRO A 272 7.03 -15.00 -33.93
CA PRO A 272 6.51 -14.53 -32.66
C PRO A 272 7.65 -14.11 -31.71
N HIS A 273 7.97 -12.81 -31.69
CA HIS A 273 9.00 -12.21 -30.85
C HIS A 273 8.63 -12.19 -29.35
N PRO A 274 9.59 -12.05 -28.42
CA PRO A 274 9.30 -11.77 -27.02
C PRO A 274 8.58 -10.43 -26.81
N ARG A 275 7.74 -10.36 -25.79
CA ARG A 275 6.94 -9.17 -25.48
C ARG A 275 7.74 -7.90 -25.23
N PHE A 276 8.95 -8.01 -24.67
CA PHE A 276 9.80 -6.85 -24.40
C PHE A 276 10.21 -6.09 -25.68
N CYS A 277 10.18 -6.74 -26.85
CA CYS A 277 10.45 -6.09 -28.14
C CYS A 277 9.40 -5.03 -28.51
N ASN A 278 8.14 -5.22 -28.08
CA ASN A 278 7.02 -4.33 -28.38
C ASN A 278 6.77 -3.27 -27.30
N HIS A 279 7.57 -3.26 -26.23
CA HIS A 279 7.27 -2.44 -25.05
C HIS A 279 7.58 -0.94 -25.30
N PRO A 280 6.68 0.00 -24.97
CA PRO A 280 6.94 1.42 -25.09
C PRO A 280 8.10 1.89 -24.18
N GLY A 281 8.90 2.83 -24.67
CA GLY A 281 10.04 3.40 -23.94
C GLY A 281 11.30 2.53 -24.04
N ILE A 282 12.32 3.06 -24.73
CA ILE A 282 13.58 2.38 -25.00
C ILE A 282 14.28 2.01 -23.68
N TRP A 283 14.38 0.72 -23.39
CA TRP A 283 15.27 0.23 -22.34
C TRP A 283 16.70 0.38 -22.81
N LYS A 284 17.36 1.42 -22.30
CA LYS A 284 18.79 1.70 -22.53
C LYS A 284 19.65 0.98 -21.49
N CYS A 285 20.74 0.37 -21.95
CA CYS A 285 21.76 -0.26 -21.12
C CYS A 285 23.12 0.36 -21.47
N LYS A 286 24.02 0.47 -20.48
CA LYS A 286 25.41 0.89 -20.73
C LYS A 286 26.06 -0.05 -21.74
N HIS A 287 26.86 0.50 -22.64
CA HIS A 287 27.49 -0.28 -23.70
C HIS A 287 28.43 -1.37 -23.11
N PRO A 288 28.24 -2.66 -23.42
CA PRO A 288 28.85 -3.75 -22.67
C PRO A 288 30.38 -3.84 -22.82
N LEU A 289 30.92 -3.38 -23.96
CA LEU A 289 32.37 -3.42 -24.24
C LEU A 289 33.14 -2.20 -23.68
N ASN A 290 32.48 -1.05 -23.49
CA ASN A 290 33.13 0.21 -23.14
C ASN A 290 32.10 1.19 -22.57
N ALA A 291 32.20 1.51 -21.28
CA ALA A 291 31.26 2.37 -20.59
C ALA A 291 31.26 3.85 -21.06
N SER A 292 32.23 4.26 -21.88
CA SER A 292 32.30 5.60 -22.49
C SER A 292 31.55 5.70 -23.82
N LEU A 293 31.10 4.58 -24.40
CA LEU A 293 30.25 4.57 -25.59
C LEU A 293 28.77 4.85 -25.22
N PRO A 294 27.97 5.39 -26.14
CA PRO A 294 26.57 5.72 -25.87
C PRO A 294 25.75 4.49 -25.46
N ASP A 295 24.77 4.70 -24.56
CA ASP A 295 23.87 3.64 -24.12
C ASP A 295 23.09 3.02 -25.29
N VAL A 296 23.09 1.69 -25.34
CA VAL A 296 22.50 0.86 -26.40
C VAL A 296 21.13 0.34 -25.98
N ARG A 297 20.31 -0.08 -26.95
CA ARG A 297 18.99 -0.68 -26.64
C ARG A 297 19.19 -2.09 -26.08
N LEU A 298 18.24 -2.56 -25.29
CA LEU A 298 18.26 -3.88 -24.64
C LEU A 298 18.68 -5.04 -25.57
N TRP A 299 18.10 -5.13 -26.76
CA TRP A 299 18.43 -6.21 -27.72
C TRP A 299 19.78 -5.99 -28.40
N ASP A 300 20.14 -4.75 -28.75
CA ASP A 300 21.49 -4.44 -29.27
C ASP A 300 22.57 -4.83 -28.23
N HIS A 301 22.29 -4.67 -26.93
CA HIS A 301 23.17 -5.12 -25.86
C HIS A 301 23.29 -6.64 -25.77
N MET A 302 22.23 -7.39 -26.09
CA MET A 302 22.29 -8.86 -26.17
C MET A 302 23.16 -9.29 -27.36
N ASP A 303 22.98 -8.65 -28.52
CA ASP A 303 23.79 -8.90 -29.72
C ASP A 303 25.28 -8.57 -29.48
N LEU A 304 25.59 -7.41 -28.90
CA LEU A 304 26.97 -7.01 -28.58
C LEU A 304 27.64 -7.94 -27.55
N ARG A 305 26.89 -8.46 -26.56
CA ARG A 305 27.41 -9.48 -25.64
C ARG A 305 27.67 -10.81 -26.35
N LEU A 306 26.78 -11.22 -27.26
CA LEU A 306 26.99 -12.44 -28.05
C LEU A 306 28.25 -12.32 -28.89
N GLN A 307 28.42 -11.21 -29.61
CA GLN A 307 29.61 -10.90 -30.42
C GLN A 307 30.89 -10.92 -29.56
N SER A 308 30.86 -10.36 -28.34
CA SER A 308 31.97 -10.43 -27.39
C SER A 308 32.35 -11.88 -27.04
N LEU A 309 31.37 -12.76 -26.83
CA LEU A 309 31.60 -14.17 -26.52
C LEU A 309 32.10 -14.95 -27.75
N GLN A 310 31.65 -14.60 -28.96
CA GLN A 310 32.16 -15.19 -30.20
C GLN A 310 33.62 -14.78 -30.46
N GLN A 311 33.97 -13.52 -30.21
CA GLN A 311 35.35 -13.02 -30.32
C GLN A 311 36.28 -13.66 -29.27
N GLN A 312 35.78 -13.89 -28.05
CA GLN A 312 36.54 -14.55 -26.98
C GLN A 312 36.74 -16.05 -27.24
N TYR A 313 35.79 -16.71 -27.93
CA TYR A 313 35.79 -18.15 -28.15
C TYR A 313 35.43 -18.53 -29.61
N PRO A 314 36.29 -18.20 -30.60
CA PRO A 314 35.97 -18.34 -32.02
C PRO A 314 35.72 -19.79 -32.47
N ASP A 315 36.37 -20.77 -31.83
CA ASP A 315 36.24 -22.20 -32.15
C ASP A 315 34.95 -22.85 -31.61
N LEU A 316 34.13 -22.11 -30.85
CA LEU A 316 32.96 -22.65 -30.15
C LEU A 316 31.66 -22.28 -30.87
N ARG A 317 30.80 -23.29 -31.07
CA ARG A 317 29.42 -23.08 -31.50
C ARG A 317 28.60 -22.58 -30.32
N LEU A 318 28.21 -21.31 -30.36
CA LEU A 318 27.35 -20.73 -29.35
C LEU A 318 25.89 -21.20 -29.51
N GLN A 319 25.18 -21.32 -28.40
CA GLN A 319 23.74 -21.53 -28.35
C GLN A 319 23.16 -20.69 -27.21
N VAL A 320 21.99 -20.08 -27.46
CA VAL A 320 21.33 -19.19 -26.51
C VAL A 320 19.93 -19.70 -26.19
N ALA A 321 19.51 -19.53 -24.94
CA ALA A 321 18.12 -19.63 -24.51
C ALA A 321 17.74 -18.33 -23.79
N VAL A 322 16.63 -17.71 -24.20
CA VAL A 322 16.11 -16.47 -23.62
C VAL A 322 14.77 -16.75 -22.97
N VAL A 323 14.68 -16.49 -21.66
CA VAL A 323 13.43 -16.53 -20.90
C VAL A 323 13.00 -15.11 -20.57
N SER A 324 11.94 -14.64 -21.21
CA SER A 324 11.26 -13.40 -20.84
C SER A 324 10.13 -13.70 -19.87
N SER A 325 10.01 -12.91 -18.80
CA SER A 325 8.96 -12.99 -17.78
C SER A 325 8.31 -11.61 -17.59
N GLN A 326 6.98 -11.60 -17.45
CA GLN A 326 6.17 -10.40 -17.30
C GLN A 326 5.20 -10.58 -16.13
N ARG A 327 5.20 -9.65 -15.16
CA ARG A 327 4.19 -9.58 -14.10
C ARG A 327 3.34 -8.32 -14.27
N LEU A 328 2.20 -8.47 -14.94
CA LEU A 328 1.15 -7.45 -14.99
C LEU A 328 0.32 -7.47 -13.71
N SER A 329 -0.07 -6.30 -13.23
CA SER A 329 -1.01 -6.14 -12.13
C SER A 329 -1.64 -4.76 -12.15
N SER A 330 -2.90 -4.69 -11.72
CA SER A 330 -3.64 -3.44 -11.60
C SER A 330 -4.23 -3.33 -10.19
N THR A 331 -4.31 -2.10 -9.68
CA THR A 331 -5.15 -1.78 -8.51
C THR A 331 -6.60 -1.64 -8.93
N LEU A 332 -7.51 -2.31 -8.22
CA LEU A 332 -8.86 -1.77 -8.07
C LEU A 332 -8.74 -0.50 -7.20
N GLY A 333 -8.52 0.65 -7.84
CA GLY A 333 -8.53 1.93 -7.15
C GLY A 333 -9.91 2.20 -6.56
N ALA A 334 -9.94 2.88 -5.40
CA ALA A 334 -11.11 3.08 -4.54
C ALA A 334 -12.43 3.49 -5.23
N MET A 335 -12.31 4.20 -6.34
CA MET A 335 -13.40 4.85 -7.07
C MET A 335 -13.41 4.49 -8.56
N ARG A 336 -12.59 3.52 -9.00
CA ARG A 336 -12.19 3.31 -10.42
C ARG A 336 -11.48 4.52 -11.09
N SER A 337 -11.49 5.70 -10.47
CA SER A 337 -10.99 6.97 -11.04
C SER A 337 -9.49 7.20 -10.83
N THR A 338 -8.89 6.71 -9.75
CA THR A 338 -7.43 6.60 -9.62
C THR A 338 -7.01 5.18 -10.01
N PHE A 339 -5.97 5.07 -10.83
CA PHE A 339 -5.41 3.77 -11.20
C PHE A 339 -3.89 3.73 -11.00
N TYR A 340 -3.42 2.53 -10.69
CA TYR A 340 -2.01 2.17 -10.62
C TYR A 340 -1.87 0.82 -11.31
N ASN A 341 -1.35 0.84 -12.52
CA ASN A 341 -0.89 -0.35 -13.19
C ASN A 341 0.60 -0.47 -12.92
N TYR A 342 1.07 -1.66 -12.60
CA TYR A 342 2.50 -1.94 -12.59
C TYR A 342 2.81 -3.16 -13.45
N GLU A 343 3.98 -3.13 -14.05
CA GLU A 343 4.49 -4.17 -14.91
C GLU A 343 5.94 -4.46 -14.51
N ALA A 344 6.23 -5.69 -14.08
CA ALA A 344 7.61 -6.15 -13.93
C ALA A 344 8.05 -6.89 -15.19
N LEU A 345 9.20 -6.52 -15.74
CA LEU A 345 9.84 -7.13 -16.90
C LEU A 345 11.20 -7.69 -16.50
N GLU A 346 11.36 -8.98 -16.72
CA GLU A 346 12.51 -9.74 -16.24
C GLU A 346 12.95 -10.68 -17.35
N ILE A 347 14.23 -10.63 -17.73
CA ILE A 347 14.77 -11.40 -18.85
C ILE A 347 16.04 -12.09 -18.42
N ILE A 348 16.12 -13.39 -18.66
CA ILE A 348 17.32 -14.20 -18.52
C ILE A 348 17.81 -14.55 -19.92
N VAL A 349 19.09 -14.28 -20.18
CA VAL A 349 19.81 -14.73 -21.38
C VAL A 349 20.87 -15.73 -20.91
N LEU A 350 20.65 -17.01 -21.24
CA LEU A 350 21.59 -18.09 -20.97
C LEU A 350 22.33 -18.41 -22.27
N THR A 351 23.66 -18.30 -22.27
CA THR A 351 24.51 -18.62 -23.42
C THR A 351 25.42 -19.80 -23.06
N ARG A 352 25.62 -20.75 -23.97
CA ARG A 352 26.67 -21.77 -23.85
C ARG A 352 27.55 -21.84 -25.08
N GLY A 353 28.83 -22.14 -24.90
CA GLY A 353 29.76 -22.46 -25.99
C GLY A 353 30.06 -23.96 -26.04
N ARG A 354 29.85 -24.60 -27.21
CA ARG A 354 30.13 -26.02 -27.42
C ARG A 354 31.25 -26.23 -28.44
N ARG A 355 32.19 -27.11 -28.10
CA ARG A 355 33.21 -27.64 -29.01
C ARG A 355 32.65 -28.91 -29.65
N CYS A 356 32.51 -28.94 -30.97
CA CYS A 356 31.96 -30.07 -31.71
C CYS A 356 33.05 -30.70 -32.57
N VAL A 357 33.46 -31.93 -32.24
CA VAL A 357 34.41 -32.70 -33.04
C VAL A 357 33.63 -33.65 -33.95
N ALA A 358 33.95 -33.67 -35.24
CA ALA A 358 33.41 -34.65 -36.16
C ALA A 358 34.09 -36.00 -35.92
N SER A 359 33.32 -37.02 -35.56
CA SER A 359 33.86 -38.39 -35.44
C SER A 359 34.08 -38.98 -36.83
N SER A 360 35.32 -39.38 -37.13
CA SER A 360 35.73 -39.94 -38.41
C SER A 360 34.86 -41.16 -38.78
N GLY A 361 33.97 -40.99 -39.76
CA GLY A 361 33.07 -42.05 -40.25
C GLY A 361 31.61 -41.98 -39.77
N ALA A 362 31.21 -41.01 -38.95
CA ALA A 362 29.81 -40.82 -38.54
C ALA A 362 29.31 -39.39 -38.81
N ASN A 363 28.07 -39.27 -39.29
CA ASN A 363 27.36 -37.98 -39.46
C ASN A 363 27.01 -37.27 -38.12
N VAL A 364 27.50 -37.79 -36.99
CA VAL A 364 27.20 -37.32 -35.63
C VAL A 364 28.45 -36.66 -35.07
N ALA A 365 28.42 -35.33 -34.92
CA ALA A 365 29.47 -34.60 -34.23
C ALA A 365 29.30 -34.73 -32.71
N THR A 366 30.32 -35.21 -32.01
CA THR A 366 30.36 -35.23 -30.54
C THR A 366 30.62 -33.82 -30.03
N CYS A 367 29.61 -33.20 -29.40
CA CYS A 367 29.65 -31.81 -28.95
C CYS A 367 29.71 -31.69 -27.42
N THR A 368 30.85 -31.24 -26.88
CA THR A 368 31.04 -30.99 -25.44
C THR A 368 30.87 -29.51 -25.11
N THR A 369 30.13 -29.18 -24.05
CA THR A 369 30.01 -27.80 -23.56
C THR A 369 31.26 -27.38 -22.80
N VAL A 370 31.80 -26.21 -23.14
CA VAL A 370 33.04 -25.63 -22.58
C VAL A 370 32.75 -24.54 -21.56
N PHE A 371 31.79 -23.65 -21.87
CA PHE A 371 31.35 -22.59 -20.96
C PHE A 371 29.83 -22.39 -20.95
N VAL A 372 29.31 -21.80 -19.87
CA VAL A 372 27.95 -21.30 -19.72
C VAL A 372 27.95 -19.90 -19.07
N ASP A 373 27.16 -18.97 -19.60
CA ASP A 373 26.97 -17.58 -19.17
C ASP A 373 25.50 -17.35 -18.78
N ASP A 374 25.23 -16.76 -17.62
CA ASP A 374 23.91 -16.33 -17.15
C ASP A 374 23.92 -14.80 -16.97
N TYR A 375 23.20 -14.11 -17.86
CA TYR A 375 23.05 -12.65 -17.84
C TYR A 375 21.59 -12.25 -17.70
N ARG A 376 21.30 -11.26 -16.86
CA ARG A 376 19.93 -10.89 -16.50
C ARG A 376 19.64 -9.41 -16.64
N TYR A 377 18.37 -9.13 -16.91
CA TYR A 377 17.81 -7.80 -17.05
C TYR A 377 16.53 -7.71 -16.24
N GLU A 378 16.37 -6.63 -15.47
CA GLU A 378 15.20 -6.39 -14.61
C GLU A 378 14.75 -4.93 -14.70
N ARG A 379 13.46 -4.70 -14.92
CA ARG A 379 12.85 -3.36 -14.93
C ARG A 379 11.39 -3.46 -14.51
N ASP A 380 10.99 -2.65 -13.53
CA ASP A 380 9.57 -2.48 -13.21
C ASP A 380 9.10 -1.09 -13.59
N ILE A 381 7.92 -1.02 -14.17
CA ILE A 381 7.25 0.21 -14.60
C ILE A 381 6.01 0.43 -13.73
N VAL A 382 5.70 1.69 -13.46
CA VAL A 382 4.44 2.13 -12.89
C VAL A 382 3.77 3.13 -13.83
N GLN A 383 2.47 2.95 -14.04
CA GLN A 383 1.60 3.86 -14.76
C GLN A 383 0.49 4.34 -13.82
N THR A 384 0.32 5.64 -13.65
CA THR A 384 -0.67 6.22 -12.73
C THR A 384 -1.09 7.63 -13.07
N ASN A 385 -2.38 7.93 -12.91
CA ASN A 385 -2.95 9.27 -13.02
C ASN A 385 -2.96 10.06 -11.69
N LEU A 386 -2.23 9.64 -10.65
CA LEU A 386 -2.23 10.32 -9.34
C LEU A 386 -1.87 11.82 -9.43
N VAL A 387 -1.00 12.20 -10.36
CA VAL A 387 -0.57 13.60 -10.55
C VAL A 387 -1.77 14.51 -10.85
N ASP A 388 -2.75 14.03 -11.63
CA ASP A 388 -3.96 14.79 -11.98
C ASP A 388 -4.86 15.01 -10.75
N TRP A 389 -4.83 14.08 -9.79
CA TRP A 389 -5.58 14.16 -8.53
C TRP A 389 -4.88 15.02 -7.46
N TYR A 390 -3.68 15.57 -7.73
CA TYR A 390 -2.90 16.34 -6.78
C TYR A 390 -3.70 17.48 -6.12
N GLY A 391 -4.48 18.23 -6.90
CA GLY A 391 -5.28 19.36 -6.40
C GLY A 391 -6.32 18.92 -5.37
N ILE A 392 -7.07 17.86 -5.67
CA ILE A 392 -8.11 17.31 -4.78
C ILE A 392 -7.49 16.79 -3.49
N ILE A 393 -6.43 16.00 -3.57
CA ILE A 393 -5.72 15.42 -2.41
C ILE A 393 -5.16 16.54 -1.52
N SER A 394 -4.63 17.61 -2.13
CA SER A 394 -4.06 18.75 -1.40
C SER A 394 -5.12 19.59 -0.69
N VAL A 395 -6.29 19.79 -1.31
CA VAL A 395 -7.42 20.47 -0.66
C VAL A 395 -7.94 19.64 0.50
N LEU A 396 -8.10 18.32 0.33
CA LEU A 396 -8.54 17.41 1.39
C LEU A 396 -7.57 17.43 2.59
N ARG A 397 -6.26 17.30 2.36
CA ARG A 397 -5.24 17.33 3.44
C ARG A 397 -5.07 18.71 4.06
N GLY A 398 -4.86 19.73 3.23
CA GLY A 398 -4.64 21.10 3.67
C GLY A 398 -5.83 21.65 4.45
N GLY A 399 -7.05 21.42 3.94
CA GLY A 399 -8.29 21.81 4.60
C GLY A 399 -8.52 21.08 5.93
N ALA A 400 -8.29 19.76 5.97
CA ALA A 400 -8.41 18.98 7.21
C ALA A 400 -7.40 19.44 8.28
N GLN A 401 -6.14 19.67 7.89
CA GLN A 401 -5.12 20.18 8.82
C GLN A 401 -5.48 21.60 9.30
N ALA A 402 -5.88 22.50 8.40
CA ALA A 402 -6.26 23.87 8.74
C ALA A 402 -7.45 23.91 9.72
N TYR A 403 -8.45 23.05 9.51
CA TYR A 403 -9.58 22.90 10.43
C TYR A 403 -9.12 22.49 11.85
N VAL A 404 -8.22 21.52 11.96
CA VAL A 404 -7.68 21.09 13.27
C VAL A 404 -6.80 22.18 13.89
N TRP A 405 -6.00 22.91 13.11
CA TRP A 405 -5.25 24.07 13.61
C TRP A 405 -6.16 25.15 14.20
N VAL A 406 -7.23 25.53 13.50
CA VAL A 406 -8.25 26.46 14.04
C VAL A 406 -8.85 25.92 15.34
N ARG A 407 -9.14 24.61 15.41
CA ARG A 407 -9.65 23.99 16.63
C ARG A 407 -8.66 24.02 17.80
N VAL A 408 -7.37 23.79 17.55
CA VAL A 408 -6.29 23.89 18.56
C VAL A 408 -6.13 25.34 19.05
N LEU A 409 -6.19 26.32 18.15
CA LEU A 409 -6.13 27.74 18.50
C LEU A 409 -7.35 28.18 19.34
N LEU A 410 -8.56 27.77 18.95
CA LEU A 410 -9.78 28.01 19.72
C LEU A 410 -9.75 27.33 21.09
N LEU A 411 -9.17 26.13 21.20
CA LEU A 411 -8.96 25.47 22.49
C LEU A 411 -7.95 26.22 23.36
N GLY A 412 -6.85 26.69 22.78
CA GLY A 412 -5.87 27.53 23.48
C GLY A 412 -6.48 28.84 23.97
N TYR A 413 -7.31 29.49 23.16
CA TYR A 413 -8.07 30.69 23.55
C TYR A 413 -9.10 30.39 24.66
N GLY A 414 -9.83 29.27 24.56
CA GLY A 414 -10.71 28.79 25.63
C GLY A 414 -9.96 28.57 26.94
N ALA A 415 -8.83 27.85 26.91
CA ALA A 415 -7.97 27.62 28.07
C ALA A 415 -7.38 28.92 28.63
N TYR A 416 -6.99 29.87 27.78
CA TYR A 416 -6.57 31.22 28.18
C TYR A 416 -7.67 31.96 28.95
N THR A 417 -8.89 32.01 28.41
CA THR A 417 -10.02 32.68 29.08
C THR A 417 -10.39 32.01 30.41
N ALA A 418 -10.29 30.68 30.52
CA ALA A 418 -10.50 29.96 31.78
C ALA A 418 -9.36 30.21 32.79
N ALA A 419 -8.10 30.25 32.33
CA ALA A 419 -6.92 30.50 33.16
C ALA A 419 -6.75 31.98 33.60
N SER A 420 -7.54 32.90 33.04
CA SER A 420 -7.48 34.34 33.34
C SER A 420 -7.69 34.72 34.82
N ARG A 421 -8.21 33.80 35.64
CA ARG A 421 -8.39 33.95 37.09
C ARG A 421 -7.24 33.40 37.94
N SER A 422 -6.13 32.95 37.32
CA SER A 422 -5.03 32.27 38.01
C SER A 422 -3.73 33.08 38.05
N ASN A 423 -3.01 33.00 39.17
CA ASN A 423 -1.73 33.69 39.40
C ASN A 423 -0.63 33.31 38.39
N SER A 424 -0.70 32.12 37.79
CA SER A 424 0.28 31.61 36.82
C SER A 424 -0.39 31.28 35.48
N LEU A 425 -0.90 32.30 34.80
CA LEU A 425 -1.78 32.18 33.62
C LEU A 425 -1.28 31.18 32.56
N LEU A 426 0.00 31.23 32.16
CA LEU A 426 0.57 30.32 31.17
C LEU A 426 0.65 28.86 31.67
N VAL A 427 0.99 28.65 32.95
CA VAL A 427 1.08 27.31 33.56
C VAL A 427 -0.31 26.69 33.70
N SER A 428 -1.29 27.49 34.12
CA SER A 428 -2.69 27.05 34.24
C SER A 428 -3.31 26.76 32.87
N MET A 429 -3.10 27.62 31.88
CA MET A 429 -3.50 27.38 30.49
C MET A 429 -2.88 26.09 29.94
N ALA A 430 -1.57 25.90 30.08
CA ALA A 430 -0.88 24.69 29.64
C ALA A 430 -1.42 23.44 30.37
N SER A 431 -1.62 23.52 31.69
CA SER A 431 -2.19 22.40 32.46
C SER A 431 -3.60 22.03 32.02
N ILE A 432 -4.44 22.99 31.61
CA ILE A 432 -5.79 22.70 31.09
C ILE A 432 -5.66 21.98 29.73
N VAL A 433 -4.82 22.48 28.82
CA VAL A 433 -4.62 21.89 27.49
C VAL A 433 -4.06 20.46 27.60
N PHE A 434 -3.08 20.21 28.46
CA PHE A 434 -2.49 18.86 28.64
C PHE A 434 -3.36 17.88 29.44
N LYS A 435 -4.40 18.36 30.15
CA LYS A 435 -5.42 17.48 30.77
C LYS A 435 -6.42 16.94 29.75
N ILE A 436 -6.65 17.66 28.64
CA ILE A 436 -7.54 17.24 27.56
C ILE A 436 -6.81 16.23 26.67
N PRO A 437 -7.33 15.00 26.48
CA PRO A 437 -6.68 14.02 25.62
C PRO A 437 -6.61 14.51 24.16
N PHE A 438 -5.42 14.48 23.57
CA PHE A 438 -5.18 14.91 22.19
C PHE A 438 -6.14 14.28 21.17
N GLN A 439 -6.53 13.03 21.42
CA GLN A 439 -7.43 12.27 20.57
C GLN A 439 -8.83 12.87 20.47
N VAL A 440 -9.30 13.57 21.52
CA VAL A 440 -10.57 14.31 21.52
C VAL A 440 -10.46 15.56 20.63
N ILE A 441 -9.30 16.21 20.59
CA ILE A 441 -9.07 17.40 19.78
C ILE A 441 -9.06 17.03 18.28
N VAL A 442 -8.41 15.92 17.92
CA VAL A 442 -8.19 15.55 16.51
C VAL A 442 -9.28 14.63 15.96
N TYR A 443 -9.61 13.53 16.64
CA TYR A 443 -10.46 12.47 16.07
C TYR A 443 -11.96 12.64 16.33
N SER A 444 -12.38 13.55 17.22
CA SER A 444 -13.81 13.71 17.55
C SER A 444 -14.63 14.43 16.48
N SER A 445 -13.99 15.03 15.47
CA SER A 445 -14.71 15.68 14.35
C SER A 445 -14.62 14.79 13.12
N LEU A 446 -15.78 14.33 12.66
CA LEU A 446 -15.87 13.40 11.53
C LEU A 446 -15.43 14.06 10.21
N LEU A 447 -15.53 15.40 10.09
CA LEU A 447 -15.19 16.16 8.89
C LEU A 447 -13.69 16.05 8.51
N PRO A 448 -12.71 16.46 9.35
CA PRO A 448 -11.29 16.29 9.02
C PRO A 448 -10.91 14.82 8.89
N VAL A 449 -11.44 13.92 9.74
CA VAL A 449 -11.18 12.47 9.65
C VAL A 449 -11.61 11.92 8.28
N SER A 450 -12.80 12.27 7.80
CA SER A 450 -13.31 11.83 6.49
C SER A 450 -12.50 12.43 5.34
N ALA A 451 -12.05 13.68 5.45
CA ALA A 451 -11.20 14.32 4.45
C ALA A 451 -9.79 13.67 4.37
N TYR A 452 -9.15 13.38 5.51
CA TYR A 452 -7.90 12.61 5.53
C TYR A 452 -8.06 11.19 5.00
N VAL A 453 -9.18 10.50 5.32
CA VAL A 453 -9.48 9.18 4.75
C VAL A 453 -9.67 9.29 3.24
N GLY A 454 -10.42 10.28 2.73
CA GLY A 454 -10.56 10.52 1.29
C GLY A 454 -9.21 10.72 0.60
N ALA A 455 -8.32 11.53 1.17
CA ALA A 455 -6.96 11.71 0.65
C ALA A 455 -6.14 10.41 0.67
N LEU A 456 -6.14 9.67 1.79
CA LEU A 456 -5.45 8.39 1.94
C LEU A 456 -5.97 7.34 0.95
N VAL A 457 -7.27 7.30 0.71
CA VAL A 457 -7.94 6.38 -0.21
C VAL A 457 -7.53 6.65 -1.67
N LEU A 458 -7.12 7.86 -2.01
CA LEU A 458 -6.62 8.23 -3.34
C LEU A 458 -5.13 7.93 -3.55
N ASP A 459 -4.27 8.07 -2.53
CA ASP A 459 -2.79 7.98 -2.66
C ASP A 459 -2.09 6.87 -1.85
N SER A 460 -2.81 6.07 -1.08
CA SER A 460 -2.26 4.91 -0.34
C SER A 460 -1.58 3.90 -1.27
N SER A 461 -2.19 3.58 -2.41
CA SER A 461 -1.61 2.70 -3.42
C SER A 461 -0.26 3.21 -3.92
N PHE A 462 -0.11 4.52 -4.15
CA PHE A 462 1.19 5.11 -4.51
C PHE A 462 2.20 4.96 -3.39
N THR A 463 1.80 5.28 -2.15
CA THR A 463 2.65 5.19 -0.97
C THR A 463 3.21 3.77 -0.82
N ASP A 464 2.37 2.74 -0.89
CA ASP A 464 2.81 1.36 -0.72
C ASP A 464 3.67 0.89 -1.91
N ILE A 465 3.37 1.30 -3.15
CA ILE A 465 4.21 1.00 -4.33
C ILE A 465 5.58 1.69 -4.24
N PHE A 466 5.61 2.94 -3.77
CA PHE A 466 6.84 3.73 -3.58
C PHE A 466 7.72 3.15 -2.48
N LEU A 467 7.15 2.76 -1.33
CA LEU A 467 7.89 2.07 -0.28
C LEU A 467 8.36 0.69 -0.73
N ASP A 468 7.61 0.02 -1.61
CA ASP A 468 8.02 -1.24 -2.20
C ASP A 468 9.25 -1.06 -3.11
N SER A 469 9.23 -0.08 -4.02
CA SER A 469 10.37 0.21 -4.92
C SER A 469 11.59 0.79 -4.19
N TYR A 470 11.41 1.71 -3.24
CA TYR A 470 12.52 2.34 -2.50
C TYR A 470 13.34 1.32 -1.70
N TRP A 471 12.69 0.29 -1.18
CA TRP A 471 13.33 -0.83 -0.45
C TRP A 471 13.46 -2.10 -1.32
N ALA A 472 13.43 -1.97 -2.64
CA ALA A 472 13.75 -3.07 -3.57
C ALA A 472 15.25 -3.09 -3.89
N SER A 473 15.78 -4.28 -4.22
CA SER A 473 17.19 -4.45 -4.58
C SER A 473 17.40 -5.73 -5.39
N VAL A 474 18.33 -5.66 -6.34
CA VAL A 474 18.86 -6.83 -7.05
C VAL A 474 19.58 -7.74 -6.05
N GLY A 475 19.30 -9.04 -6.07
CA GLY A 475 19.88 -9.99 -5.11
C GLY A 475 19.27 -9.95 -3.70
N GLY A 476 18.15 -9.25 -3.50
CA GLY A 476 17.30 -9.34 -2.29
C GLY A 476 17.80 -8.61 -1.04
N ALA A 477 19.11 -8.49 -0.84
CA ALA A 477 19.71 -7.76 0.27
C ALA A 477 19.65 -6.25 0.05
N VAL A 478 19.21 -5.48 1.05
CA VAL A 478 19.23 -4.01 1.05
C VAL A 478 20.19 -3.55 2.15
N ASN A 479 20.97 -2.50 1.91
CA ASN A 479 21.77 -1.88 2.97
C ASN A 479 20.81 -1.14 3.93
N PHE A 480 20.44 -1.82 5.01
CA PHE A 480 19.36 -1.36 5.89
C PHE A 480 19.85 -0.31 6.89
N GLN A 481 19.44 0.94 6.69
CA GLN A 481 19.70 2.03 7.62
C GLN A 481 18.41 2.42 8.37
N TRP A 482 18.45 2.37 9.70
CA TRP A 482 17.29 2.61 10.56
C TRP A 482 16.65 3.99 10.36
N PHE A 483 17.45 5.05 10.22
CA PHE A 483 16.93 6.41 10.13
C PHE A 483 16.18 6.68 8.81
N PRO A 484 16.74 6.43 7.61
CA PRO A 484 16.00 6.50 6.35
C PRO A 484 14.79 5.53 6.30
N PHE A 485 14.91 4.35 6.91
CA PHE A 485 13.79 3.41 7.02
C PHE A 485 12.61 4.01 7.78
N ILE A 486 12.83 4.49 9.01
CA ILE A 486 11.77 5.11 9.81
C ILE A 486 11.23 6.37 9.13
N GLN A 487 12.12 7.22 8.56
CA GLN A 487 11.71 8.44 7.86
C GLN A 487 10.75 8.14 6.70
N THR A 488 11.10 7.20 5.81
CA THR A 488 10.27 6.83 4.65
C THR A 488 9.00 6.07 5.07
N THR A 489 9.10 5.05 5.92
CA THR A 489 7.96 4.21 6.31
C THR A 489 6.97 4.90 7.26
N SER A 490 7.38 5.99 7.94
CA SER A 490 6.48 6.80 8.78
C SER A 490 5.24 7.32 8.05
N VAL A 491 5.29 7.42 6.73
CA VAL A 491 4.15 7.75 5.84
C VAL A 491 2.97 6.78 6.04
N GLN A 492 3.22 5.52 6.37
CA GLN A 492 2.16 4.53 6.63
C GLN A 492 1.36 4.80 7.91
N MET A 493 1.88 5.62 8.84
CA MET A 493 1.11 6.06 10.01
C MET A 493 -0.16 6.85 9.63
N ARG A 494 -0.30 7.31 8.37
CA ARG A 494 -1.54 7.91 7.86
C ARG A 494 -2.74 6.93 7.88
N CYS A 495 -2.53 5.62 8.06
CA CYS A 495 -3.61 4.67 8.33
C CYS A 495 -4.39 4.95 9.64
N VAL A 496 -3.84 5.78 10.55
CA VAL A 496 -4.52 6.24 11.76
C VAL A 496 -5.88 6.88 11.47
N TRP A 497 -6.01 7.56 10.32
CA TRP A 497 -7.26 8.22 9.91
C TRP A 497 -8.35 7.19 9.55
N LEU A 498 -7.98 6.10 8.90
CA LEU A 498 -8.90 5.00 8.59
C LEU A 498 -9.33 4.26 9.86
N LEU A 499 -8.39 4.01 10.78
CA LEU A 499 -8.69 3.45 12.10
C LEU A 499 -9.63 4.35 12.91
N ALA A 500 -9.43 5.67 12.89
CA ALA A 500 -10.30 6.63 13.56
C ALA A 500 -11.72 6.66 12.96
N LEU A 501 -11.84 6.60 11.62
CA LEU A 501 -13.15 6.49 10.96
C LEU A 501 -13.84 5.16 11.31
N PHE A 502 -13.12 4.04 11.24
CA PHE A 502 -13.64 2.72 11.59
C PHE A 502 -14.13 2.67 13.05
N ALA A 503 -13.33 3.17 14.00
CA ALA A 503 -13.73 3.29 15.41
C ALA A 503 -15.00 4.15 15.57
N SER A 504 -15.12 5.24 14.82
CA SER A 504 -16.32 6.10 14.84
C SER A 504 -17.57 5.37 14.32
N VAL A 505 -17.44 4.59 13.25
CA VAL A 505 -18.53 3.78 12.68
C VAL A 505 -18.94 2.65 13.63
N VAL A 506 -17.98 1.96 14.25
CA VAL A 506 -18.26 0.90 15.25
C VAL A 506 -19.00 1.48 16.45
N LEU A 507 -18.52 2.60 17.02
CA LEU A 507 -19.19 3.27 18.15
C LEU A 507 -20.60 3.74 17.79
N PHE A 508 -20.81 4.23 16.56
CA PHE A 508 -22.15 4.60 16.07
C PHE A 508 -23.08 3.38 15.94
N ALA A 509 -22.59 2.26 15.40
CA ALA A 509 -23.35 1.02 15.28
C ALA A 509 -23.70 0.44 16.66
N MET A 510 -22.74 0.40 17.58
CA MET A 510 -22.95 -0.04 18.98
C MET A 510 -24.02 0.81 19.67
N ARG A 511 -23.95 2.15 19.59
CA ARG A 511 -24.96 3.05 20.18
C ARG A 511 -26.36 2.88 19.58
N ARG A 512 -26.46 2.48 18.31
CA ARG A 512 -27.75 2.20 17.65
C ARG A 512 -28.34 0.87 18.12
N SER A 513 -27.51 -0.09 18.48
CA SER A 513 -27.90 -1.36 19.08
C SER A 513 -28.12 -1.18 20.59
N ARG A 514 -29.37 -0.91 21.01
CA ARG A 514 -29.76 -0.71 22.43
C ARG A 514 -29.69 -2.00 23.26
N TYR A 515 -28.53 -2.65 23.31
CA TYR A 515 -28.31 -3.96 23.93
C TYR A 515 -27.31 -3.91 25.10
N TYR A 516 -26.88 -2.71 25.48
CA TYR A 516 -25.98 -2.48 26.62
C TYR A 516 -26.63 -1.40 27.49
N ASP A 517 -27.32 -1.83 28.55
CA ASP A 517 -27.76 -0.93 29.62
C ASP A 517 -26.58 -0.55 30.55
N ASP A 518 -25.55 -1.40 30.63
CA ASP A 518 -24.30 -1.15 31.36
C ASP A 518 -23.30 -0.31 30.55
N GLY A 519 -23.60 0.98 30.43
CA GLY A 519 -22.64 2.02 30.06
C GLY A 519 -22.29 2.15 28.56
N ILE A 520 -21.57 3.23 28.23
CA ILE A 520 -21.16 3.54 26.85
C ILE A 520 -19.75 2.96 26.62
N PRO A 521 -19.58 1.91 25.79
CA PRO A 521 -18.25 1.40 25.46
C PRO A 521 -17.46 2.48 24.71
N GLY A 522 -16.20 2.68 25.09
CA GLY A 522 -15.31 3.64 24.45
C GLY A 522 -13.91 3.09 24.19
N ILE A 523 -13.44 3.27 22.96
CA ILE A 523 -12.12 2.82 22.52
C ILE A 523 -11.07 3.80 23.05
N ARG A 524 -10.05 3.33 23.78
CA ARG A 524 -8.95 4.19 24.25
C ARG A 524 -8.16 4.73 23.06
N GLY A 525 -8.18 6.05 22.84
CA GLY A 525 -7.58 6.69 21.65
C GLY A 525 -6.08 6.43 21.43
N LEU A 526 -5.34 6.13 22.51
CA LEU A 526 -3.94 5.70 22.44
C LEU A 526 -3.73 4.44 21.59
N LEU A 527 -4.72 3.55 21.57
CA LEU A 527 -4.68 2.27 20.86
C LEU A 527 -4.69 2.47 19.33
N ILE A 528 -5.41 3.49 18.84
CA ILE A 528 -5.45 3.89 17.43
C ILE A 528 -4.08 4.40 16.98
N GLY A 529 -3.43 5.25 17.78
CA GLY A 529 -2.09 5.76 17.51
C GLY A 529 -1.02 4.66 17.56
N PHE A 530 -1.08 3.80 18.58
CA PHE A 530 -0.13 2.68 18.74
C PHE A 530 -0.23 1.67 17.59
N THR A 531 -1.44 1.24 17.23
CA THR A 531 -1.64 0.28 16.13
C THR A 531 -1.25 0.86 14.77
N SER A 532 -1.48 2.15 14.55
CA SER A 532 -0.92 2.87 13.40
C SER A 532 0.62 2.87 13.41
N SER A 533 1.26 3.11 14.56
CA SER A 533 2.73 3.13 14.66
C SER A 533 3.39 1.78 14.36
N LEU A 534 2.71 0.66 14.63
CA LEU A 534 3.20 -0.68 14.30
C LEU A 534 3.30 -0.93 12.78
N THR A 535 2.52 -0.22 11.95
CA THR A 535 2.54 -0.42 10.50
C THR A 535 3.89 -0.05 9.87
N VAL A 536 4.66 0.85 10.50
CA VAL A 536 6.02 1.28 10.10
C VAL A 536 6.98 0.09 9.90
N PHE A 537 6.84 -0.97 10.68
CA PHE A 537 7.67 -2.17 10.53
C PHE A 537 7.19 -3.10 9.40
N GLY A 538 5.96 -2.95 8.92
CA GLY A 538 5.37 -3.80 7.89
C GLY A 538 6.21 -3.93 6.62
N PRO A 539 6.74 -2.84 6.03
CA PRO A 539 7.58 -2.87 4.84
C PRO A 539 8.96 -3.49 5.04
N TYR A 540 9.38 -3.80 6.26
CA TYR A 540 10.70 -4.37 6.56
C TYR A 540 10.95 -5.62 5.71
N LYS A 541 12.01 -5.58 4.89
CA LYS A 541 12.38 -6.65 3.95
C LYS A 541 13.51 -7.48 4.53
N SER A 542 13.42 -8.81 4.37
CA SER A 542 14.50 -9.73 4.77
C SER A 542 14.54 -10.93 3.85
N ILE A 543 15.75 -11.37 3.50
CA ILE A 543 15.97 -12.55 2.64
C ILE A 543 15.39 -13.84 3.24
N TYR A 544 15.23 -13.91 4.57
CA TYR A 544 14.66 -15.05 5.28
C TYR A 544 13.14 -15.17 5.16
N TYR A 545 12.45 -14.11 4.72
CA TYR A 545 11.00 -14.15 4.48
C TYR A 545 10.65 -14.58 3.06
N ARG A 546 11.65 -14.72 2.19
CA ARG A 546 11.44 -14.89 0.76
C ARG A 546 10.86 -16.27 0.44
N ASP A 547 9.67 -16.28 -0.14
CA ASP A 547 9.03 -17.49 -0.69
C ASP A 547 8.47 -17.15 -2.07
N MET A 548 8.86 -17.97 -3.04
CA MET A 548 8.55 -17.89 -4.46
C MET A 548 8.16 -19.27 -5.02
N ASP A 549 7.65 -20.18 -4.19
CA ASP A 549 7.19 -21.51 -4.61
C ASP A 549 6.13 -21.43 -5.72
N ILE A 550 6.20 -22.34 -6.70
CA ILE A 550 5.32 -22.36 -7.87
C ILE A 550 4.19 -23.35 -7.63
N THR A 551 3.03 -22.82 -7.27
CA THR A 551 1.82 -23.58 -6.92
C THR A 551 1.10 -24.19 -8.13
N SER A 552 1.22 -23.60 -9.32
CA SER A 552 0.68 -24.16 -10.56
C SER A 552 1.31 -23.55 -11.80
N ILE A 553 1.35 -24.33 -12.89
CA ILE A 553 1.94 -23.97 -14.17
C ILE A 553 0.97 -24.34 -15.29
N PHE A 554 0.83 -23.47 -16.28
CA PHE A 554 -0.06 -23.64 -17.42
C PHE A 554 0.70 -23.34 -18.70
N ARG A 555 0.65 -24.24 -19.69
CA ARG A 555 1.06 -23.90 -21.06
C ARG A 555 0.00 -22.99 -21.67
N VAL A 556 0.44 -21.94 -22.35
CA VAL A 556 -0.46 -20.99 -23.04
C VAL A 556 -0.34 -21.31 -24.54
N PRO A 557 -1.46 -21.51 -25.26
CA PRO A 557 -1.40 -21.82 -26.69
C PRO A 557 -0.81 -20.66 -27.49
N ASP A 558 -0.15 -20.99 -28.60
CA ASP A 558 0.41 -19.99 -29.51
C ASP A 558 -0.66 -19.29 -30.36
N GLU A 559 -1.82 -19.94 -30.54
CA GLU A 559 -3.00 -19.42 -31.22
C GLU A 559 -4.08 -18.97 -30.23
N GLY A 560 -4.70 -17.81 -30.49
CA GLY A 560 -5.76 -17.22 -29.68
C GLY A 560 -5.58 -15.72 -29.45
N PRO A 561 -6.52 -15.04 -28.77
CA PRO A 561 -6.33 -13.67 -28.34
C PRO A 561 -5.14 -13.60 -27.38
N THR A 562 -4.06 -12.95 -27.82
CA THR A 562 -2.89 -12.79 -26.99
C THR A 562 -3.24 -11.93 -25.78
N MET A 563 -2.82 -12.33 -24.57
CA MET A 563 -2.99 -11.51 -23.36
C MET A 563 -2.02 -10.30 -23.37
N ASP A 564 -1.85 -9.64 -24.51
CA ASP A 564 -0.86 -8.57 -24.73
C ASP A 564 -1.38 -7.25 -24.15
N VAL A 565 -2.70 -7.04 -24.18
CA VAL A 565 -3.39 -5.98 -23.44
C VAL A 565 -4.69 -6.56 -22.89
N VAL A 566 -4.81 -6.64 -21.57
CA VAL A 566 -6.10 -6.87 -20.92
C VAL A 566 -6.52 -5.64 -20.16
N HIS A 567 -7.16 -4.73 -20.88
CA HIS A 567 -8.03 -3.71 -20.33
C HIS A 567 -9.34 -4.36 -19.82
N SER A 568 -9.26 -5.17 -18.76
CA SER A 568 -10.47 -5.61 -18.08
C SER A 568 -10.96 -4.52 -17.13
N SER A 569 -12.13 -3.96 -17.38
CA SER A 569 -12.85 -3.06 -16.46
C SER A 569 -13.29 -3.75 -15.15
N ASN A 570 -13.18 -5.08 -15.10
CA ASN A 570 -13.34 -5.94 -13.93
C ASN A 570 -12.18 -6.97 -13.94
N PRO A 571 -11.21 -6.91 -13.02
CA PRO A 571 -10.19 -7.96 -12.90
C PRO A 571 -10.83 -9.22 -12.32
N GLY A 572 -11.02 -10.24 -13.15
CA GLY A 572 -11.34 -11.59 -12.70
C GLY A 572 -10.12 -12.31 -12.09
N ASP A 573 -10.30 -13.56 -11.66
CA ASP A 573 -9.30 -14.37 -10.92
C ASP A 573 -7.96 -14.62 -11.67
N TYR A 574 -7.92 -14.28 -12.96
CA TYR A 574 -6.76 -14.39 -13.84
C TYR A 574 -5.83 -13.16 -13.78
N PHE A 575 -6.21 -12.08 -13.08
CA PHE A 575 -5.36 -10.90 -12.89
C PHE A 575 -4.81 -10.80 -11.47
N ASN A 576 -3.56 -10.34 -11.37
CA ASN A 576 -3.00 -9.91 -10.10
C ASN A 576 -3.73 -8.66 -9.63
N SER A 577 -4.73 -8.85 -8.76
CA SER A 577 -5.24 -7.77 -7.92
C SER A 577 -4.10 -7.27 -7.05
N SER A 578 -3.70 -6.02 -7.28
CA SER A 578 -2.63 -5.38 -6.53
C SER A 578 -2.99 -5.28 -5.04
N SER A 579 -2.12 -5.81 -4.19
CA SER A 579 -2.22 -5.65 -2.73
C SER A 579 -1.86 -4.24 -2.24
N TYR A 580 -1.78 -3.24 -3.11
CA TYR A 580 -1.49 -1.86 -2.72
C TYR A 580 -2.76 -1.05 -2.43
N PHE A 581 -3.97 -1.57 -2.74
CA PHE A 581 -5.21 -0.95 -2.27
C PHE A 581 -5.49 -1.30 -0.80
N PHE A 582 -4.69 -0.73 0.11
CA PHE A 582 -4.56 -1.09 1.52
C PHE A 582 -4.12 -2.53 1.80
N GLY A 583 -3.66 -3.37 0.87
CA GLY A 583 -3.36 -4.77 1.19
C GLY A 583 -2.23 -4.96 2.22
N GLY A 584 -1.21 -4.10 2.24
CA GLY A 584 -0.17 -4.11 3.29
C GLY A 584 -0.72 -3.61 4.63
N SER A 585 -1.17 -2.36 4.65
CA SER A 585 -1.71 -1.69 5.84
C SER A 585 -2.95 -2.39 6.40
N SER A 586 -3.93 -2.80 5.59
CA SER A 586 -5.15 -3.48 6.03
C SER A 586 -4.93 -4.90 6.55
N LYS A 587 -3.90 -5.63 6.11
CA LYS A 587 -3.59 -6.94 6.70
C LYS A 587 -3.00 -6.77 8.11
N THR A 588 -2.07 -5.82 8.28
CA THR A 588 -1.60 -5.42 9.62
C THR A 588 -2.71 -4.79 10.47
N MET A 589 -3.62 -4.03 9.86
CA MET A 589 -4.75 -3.39 10.52
C MET A 589 -5.83 -4.40 10.92
N ARG A 590 -6.11 -5.44 10.13
CA ARG A 590 -6.99 -6.56 10.51
C ARG A 590 -6.42 -7.32 11.69
N LEU A 591 -5.11 -7.62 11.69
CA LEU A 591 -4.43 -8.23 12.84
C LEU A 591 -4.51 -7.32 14.07
N CYS A 592 -4.26 -6.01 13.92
CA CYS A 592 -4.41 -5.04 15.00
C CYS A 592 -5.87 -4.95 15.50
N ILE A 593 -6.86 -4.94 14.61
CA ILE A 593 -8.29 -4.89 14.96
C ILE A 593 -8.71 -6.15 15.72
N VAL A 594 -8.28 -7.34 15.27
CA VAL A 594 -8.49 -8.60 16.00
C VAL A 594 -7.82 -8.56 17.37
N ALA A 595 -6.58 -8.05 17.46
CA ALA A 595 -5.88 -7.88 18.73
C ALA A 595 -6.58 -6.86 19.66
N ILE A 596 -7.17 -5.79 19.12
CA ILE A 596 -7.95 -4.79 19.88
C ILE A 596 -9.19 -5.46 20.48
N PHE A 597 -10.01 -6.12 19.66
CA PHE A 597 -11.27 -6.72 20.09
C PHE A 597 -11.09 -7.94 21.00
N THR A 598 -10.02 -8.73 20.81
CA THR A 598 -9.70 -9.83 21.73
C THR A 598 -9.20 -9.31 23.08
N ASN A 599 -8.35 -8.28 23.11
CA ASN A 599 -7.88 -7.71 24.38
C ASN A 599 -8.97 -6.93 25.13
N SER A 600 -9.93 -6.28 24.45
CA SER A 600 -11.09 -5.71 25.14
C SER A 600 -11.95 -6.83 25.72
N SER A 601 -12.38 -7.80 24.90
CA SER A 601 -13.25 -8.90 25.35
C SER A 601 -12.65 -9.75 26.49
N LEU A 602 -11.33 -10.00 26.49
CA LEU A 602 -10.64 -10.69 27.60
C LEU A 602 -10.61 -9.86 28.88
N ARG A 603 -10.49 -8.53 28.77
CA ARG A 603 -10.45 -7.63 29.92
C ARG A 603 -11.84 -7.39 30.50
N ASP A 604 -12.86 -7.31 29.64
CA ASP A 604 -14.26 -7.20 30.04
C ASP A 604 -14.73 -8.47 30.76
N ARG A 605 -14.31 -9.66 30.28
CA ARG A 605 -14.50 -10.93 31.02
C ARG A 605 -13.82 -10.92 32.38
N LYS A 606 -12.55 -10.53 32.45
CA LYS A 606 -11.83 -10.49 33.72
C LYS A 606 -12.44 -9.50 34.71
N ALA A 607 -12.90 -8.34 34.23
CA ALA A 607 -13.63 -7.37 35.06
C ALA A 607 -14.97 -7.92 35.56
N LEU A 608 -15.68 -8.73 34.77
CA LEU A 608 -16.91 -9.42 35.17
C LEU A 608 -16.65 -10.51 36.23
N ASP A 609 -15.61 -11.32 36.03
CA ASP A 609 -15.17 -12.35 37.00
C ASP A 609 -14.74 -11.69 38.33
N ASP A 610 -13.98 -10.60 38.27
CA ASP A 610 -13.57 -9.81 39.44
C ASP A 610 -14.78 -9.10 40.11
N HIS A 611 -15.85 -8.76 39.38
CA HIS A 611 -17.08 -8.17 39.96
C HIS A 611 -17.94 -9.22 40.68
N VAL A 612 -18.08 -10.41 40.10
CA VAL A 612 -18.84 -11.54 40.69
C VAL A 612 -18.15 -12.06 41.96
N ALA A 613 -16.82 -12.00 42.02
CA ALA A 613 -16.06 -12.41 43.20
C ALA A 613 -16.23 -11.49 44.43
N ASN A 614 -16.68 -10.23 44.25
CA ASN A 614 -16.64 -9.19 45.30
C ASN A 614 -18.00 -8.81 45.91
N TYR A 615 -19.12 -9.44 45.50
CA TYR A 615 -20.45 -9.16 46.04
C TYR A 615 -21.19 -10.42 46.52
N PRO A 616 -21.02 -10.83 47.78
CA PRO A 616 -22.01 -11.65 48.47
C PRO A 616 -23.27 -10.81 48.75
N LEU A 617 -24.45 -11.42 48.62
CA LEU A 617 -25.73 -10.79 48.95
C LEU A 617 -25.79 -10.36 50.42
N SER A 618 -25.93 -9.05 50.68
CA SER A 618 -26.36 -8.51 51.97
C SER A 618 -27.17 -7.24 51.79
N SER A 619 -28.40 -7.24 52.29
CA SER A 619 -29.35 -6.12 52.25
C SER A 619 -29.31 -5.27 53.52
N SER A 620 -29.22 -3.94 53.39
CA SER A 620 -29.79 -2.97 54.36
C SER A 620 -29.63 -1.53 53.87
N ASP A 621 -30.67 -0.71 54.04
CA ASP A 621 -30.71 0.71 53.69
C ASP A 621 -29.75 1.61 54.51
N SER A 622 -29.34 2.75 53.93
CA SER A 622 -29.67 4.06 54.52
C SER A 622 -29.31 5.23 53.57
N SER A 623 -30.07 6.31 53.68
CA SER A 623 -30.04 7.48 52.80
C SER A 623 -29.10 8.58 53.28
N THR A 624 -28.37 9.23 52.37
CA THR A 624 -28.03 10.66 52.48
C THR A 624 -27.71 11.25 51.10
N ASP A 625 -28.53 12.19 50.62
CA ASP A 625 -28.28 12.91 49.37
C ASP A 625 -27.14 13.94 49.54
N ILE A 626 -26.07 13.75 48.77
CA ILE A 626 -25.07 14.76 48.46
C ILE A 626 -25.02 14.83 46.93
N PRO A 627 -24.99 16.02 46.29
CA PRO A 627 -24.91 16.12 44.83
C PRO A 627 -23.56 15.57 44.37
N GLU A 628 -23.55 14.30 43.97
CA GLU A 628 -22.35 13.58 43.60
C GLU A 628 -21.70 14.24 42.37
N GLN A 629 -20.46 14.68 42.53
CA GLN A 629 -19.75 15.44 41.52
C GLN A 629 -19.22 14.47 40.46
N VAL A 630 -20.07 14.12 39.48
CA VAL A 630 -19.78 13.11 38.43
C VAL A 630 -18.61 13.55 37.53
N CYS A 631 -17.38 13.30 37.98
CA CYS A 631 -16.17 13.44 37.18
C CYS A 631 -16.11 12.29 36.16
N ILE A 632 -16.56 12.53 34.92
CA ILE A 632 -16.47 11.55 33.82
C ILE A 632 -15.00 11.20 33.57
N GLU A 633 -14.64 9.91 33.70
CA GLU A 633 -13.25 9.47 33.60
C GLU A 633 -12.71 9.64 32.16
N GLY A 634 -11.91 10.69 31.94
CA GLY A 634 -11.54 11.21 30.62
C GLY A 634 -10.58 10.37 29.77
N THR A 635 -10.70 9.04 29.75
CA THR A 635 -9.95 8.15 28.83
C THR A 635 -10.81 7.48 27.76
N THR A 636 -12.12 7.75 27.78
CA THR A 636 -13.17 7.02 27.06
C THR A 636 -13.82 7.90 25.98
N PHE A 637 -14.10 7.35 24.79
CA PHE A 637 -14.63 8.10 23.65
C PHE A 637 -16.12 8.44 23.79
N HIS A 638 -16.44 9.70 24.07
CA HIS A 638 -17.81 10.21 24.01
C HIS A 638 -17.99 11.18 22.83
N PHE A 639 -18.54 10.68 21.71
CA PHE A 639 -19.14 11.55 20.70
C PHE A 639 -20.40 12.22 21.27
N VAL A 640 -20.32 13.52 21.57
CA VAL A 640 -21.50 14.39 21.72
C VAL A 640 -21.71 15.10 20.39
N ALA A 641 -22.58 14.56 19.55
CA ALA A 641 -23.09 15.27 18.39
C ALA A 641 -24.27 16.13 18.84
N VAL A 642 -24.15 17.46 18.76
CA VAL A 642 -25.30 18.35 18.94
C VAL A 642 -26.19 18.20 17.69
N PRO A 643 -27.44 17.75 17.82
CA PRO A 643 -28.30 17.56 16.67
C PRO A 643 -28.80 18.90 16.14
N PHE A 644 -28.50 19.19 14.87
CA PHE A 644 -29.24 20.19 14.09
C PHE A 644 -30.68 19.67 13.90
N TYR A 645 -31.62 20.15 14.70
CA TYR A 645 -33.01 19.72 14.58
C TYR A 645 -33.76 20.44 13.46
N LYS A 646 -34.45 19.59 12.70
CA LYS A 646 -35.35 19.86 11.57
C LYS A 646 -36.55 20.69 12.05
N PHE A 647 -36.96 21.70 11.27
CA PHE A 647 -38.32 22.24 11.40
C PHE A 647 -39.35 21.15 11.05
N GLN A 648 -40.38 21.00 11.88
CA GLN A 648 -41.56 20.20 11.51
C GLN A 648 -42.83 20.80 12.14
N HIS A 649 -43.92 20.79 11.37
CA HIS A 649 -45.16 21.52 11.66
C HIS A 649 -45.87 21.06 12.95
N VAL A 650 -46.41 22.03 13.67
CA VAL A 650 -47.39 21.81 14.74
C VAL A 650 -48.72 21.38 14.13
N LYS A 651 -49.25 20.21 14.53
CA LYS A 651 -50.68 19.90 14.41
C LYS A 651 -51.36 20.26 15.73
N SER A 652 -52.32 21.18 15.65
CA SER A 652 -53.15 21.60 16.79
C SER A 652 -54.18 20.55 17.18
N GLY A 653 -54.45 20.45 18.48
CA GLY A 653 -55.23 19.40 19.13
C GLY A 653 -56.69 19.26 18.69
N SER A 654 -57.22 18.08 19.01
CA SER A 654 -58.62 17.71 18.95
C SER A 654 -59.41 18.36 20.09
N VAL A 655 -60.48 19.08 19.74
CA VAL A 655 -61.55 19.46 20.68
C VAL A 655 -62.84 18.87 20.13
N SER A 656 -63.55 18.11 20.96
CA SER A 656 -64.83 17.47 20.65
C SER A 656 -66.01 18.43 20.82
N PRO A 657 -67.01 18.45 19.92
CA PRO A 657 -68.29 19.10 20.16
C PRO A 657 -69.24 18.18 20.98
N PRO A 658 -70.26 18.74 21.66
CA PRO A 658 -71.22 17.99 22.47
C PRO A 658 -72.41 17.43 21.66
N GLU A 659 -73.21 16.60 22.33
CA GLU A 659 -74.39 15.91 21.79
C GLU A 659 -75.52 16.86 21.34
N ARG A 660 -75.97 16.72 20.08
CA ARG A 660 -77.29 16.16 19.73
C ARG A 660 -77.42 15.91 18.22
#